data_AF-A0A1G1AKJ9-F1
#
_entry.id   AF-A0A1G1AKJ9-F1
#
_cell.length_a   1.000
_cell.length_b   1.000
_cell.length_c   1.000
_cell.angle_alpha   90.00
_cell.angle_beta   90.00
_cell.angle_gamma   90.00
#
_symmetry.space_group_name_H-M   'P 1'
#
loop_
_entity.id
_entity.type
_entity.pdbx_description
1 polymer ?
#
loop_
_entity_poly.entity_id
_entity_poly.type
_entity_poly.pdbx_seq_one_letter_code
_entity_poly.pdbx_strand_id
1 'polypeptide(L)'
;MSRKFSVKNLIVIWVMGLLFLPLFGAFGAQGKDKKIVLIAGVKSHKPGEHEYEKTMMLFMHCLDTAPNVKKVSTEVYVNGWPQDEKVLDDADTIVLFCDGASKGLQHPLLKDGHMAVLEKQMKRGCGLVVIHWALNMPSKEGGETFLKWIGGFKDFENPPRPIGEQLKVQDWSKQAKHPICRGLKPFEMPKDEYKTPERFLSDDPGFTPILPFPGIPGAPLWAWAWERENGGRGFGFIGGHLQEIWNMEDLRKAMLNAIMWTAKAPVPDDGVLSIMPAVAKTPPEPVLIPIKIDGPVHNPAIGSYWYGPFNESCSLVDVDGDGQMDITCGVNWYKGPKWTKHKYYFEGAEERNFLYGHCDETAMDVNRDGMVDVVNSGYQPGIAGVLWHENPGKAGGKWKVHRVHASPFMEGVVHVDINGDGHKDLLMNHFRRYGGVEGEGSVANMADIGWLESIDKAPWLVEHVIAKESEDHGIGAGDISGDGRVDVVTKHGWYEAPSNPAANNWSFHKDFELPFRASLPMVVTDVNGDKLNDIIVGNGHGYGLYWLEQRVDQQGKRTFIQNPIEEHYGNFHTVTLADVNGDGRPDLVTGKRLLGHDGRDGGEWDPLFLFWYDIKDGKFERHPISFNNLQYYPGFENLNEPPQYAPGTGMRVTVGDANGDGKADVVVAGRGGLYAFINRGMTPKTKSENPKVPLIGEKLPDQK
;
A
#
# COMPACT_ATOMS: atom_id res chain seq x y z
N MET A 1 -72.90 10.67 31.20
CA MET A 1 -73.21 10.82 29.77
C MET A 1 -72.66 12.14 29.26
N SER A 2 -72.38 12.17 27.97
CA SER A 2 -71.38 12.97 27.25
C SER A 2 -71.34 14.47 27.53
N ARG A 3 -70.09 14.97 27.54
CA ARG A 3 -69.69 16.37 27.58
C ARG A 3 -69.06 16.69 26.22
N LYS A 4 -69.55 17.71 25.52
CA LYS A 4 -68.87 19.02 25.40
C LYS A 4 -69.61 19.94 24.44
N PHE A 5 -69.90 21.12 24.99
CA PHE A 5 -70.40 22.37 24.39
C PHE A 5 -69.25 23.04 23.58
N SER A 6 -69.51 23.61 22.39
CA SER A 6 -69.93 25.02 22.14
C SER A 6 -68.71 25.98 22.17
N VAL A 7 -68.51 26.99 21.31
CA VAL A 7 -69.29 27.59 20.23
C VAL A 7 -68.37 28.56 19.46
N LYS A 8 -68.60 28.65 18.15
CA LYS A 8 -68.44 29.80 17.22
C LYS A 8 -67.07 30.49 17.04
N ASN A 9 -66.66 30.39 15.78
CA ASN A 9 -66.01 31.38 14.89
C ASN A 9 -64.49 31.29 14.67
N LEU A 10 -64.18 31.28 13.35
CA LEU A 10 -62.91 31.35 12.62
C LEU A 10 -61.97 30.12 12.67
N ILE A 11 -61.94 29.34 11.57
CA ILE A 11 -60.70 28.90 10.90
C ILE A 11 -60.96 28.84 9.37
N VAL A 12 -60.16 29.57 8.61
CA VAL A 12 -60.12 29.61 7.14
C VAL A 12 -59.55 28.31 6.60
N ILE A 13 -60.25 27.70 5.64
CA ILE A 13 -59.79 26.55 4.86
C ILE A 13 -58.65 27.02 3.94
N TRP A 14 -57.42 26.57 4.19
CA TRP A 14 -56.34 26.65 3.21
C TRP A 14 -56.26 25.34 2.43
N VAL A 15 -56.65 25.43 1.16
CA VAL A 15 -56.25 24.51 0.11
C VAL A 15 -54.76 24.79 -0.15
N MET A 16 -53.86 23.92 0.32
CA MET A 16 -52.47 23.91 -0.15
C MET A 16 -52.31 22.82 -1.21
N GLY A 17 -52.06 23.28 -2.44
CA GLY A 17 -51.75 22.44 -3.57
C GLY A 17 -50.49 21.62 -3.38
N LEU A 18 -50.51 20.43 -3.96
CA LEU A 18 -49.38 19.55 -4.20
C LEU A 18 -48.23 20.31 -4.89
N LEU A 19 -47.23 20.72 -4.11
CA LEU A 19 -45.89 20.99 -4.59
C LEU A 19 -45.10 19.68 -4.51
N PHE A 20 -45.15 18.90 -5.58
CA PHE A 20 -44.12 17.91 -5.88
C PHE A 20 -42.82 18.67 -6.18
N LEU A 21 -42.02 18.92 -5.15
CA LEU A 21 -40.61 19.25 -5.29
C LEU A 21 -39.88 17.93 -5.55
N PRO A 22 -39.25 17.71 -6.71
CA PRO A 22 -38.34 16.59 -6.83
C PRO A 22 -37.10 16.94 -6.02
N LEU A 23 -36.92 16.29 -4.88
CA LEU A 23 -35.63 16.12 -4.23
C LEU A 23 -34.74 15.26 -5.14
N PHE A 24 -34.30 15.83 -6.26
CA PHE A 24 -33.05 15.40 -6.86
C PHE A 24 -31.97 15.89 -5.91
N GLY A 25 -31.51 14.99 -5.04
CA GLY A 25 -30.21 15.15 -4.43
C GLY A 25 -29.23 15.46 -5.56
N ALA A 26 -28.48 16.55 -5.40
CA ALA A 26 -27.37 16.84 -6.27
C ALA A 26 -26.39 15.66 -6.14
N PHE A 27 -26.52 14.66 -7.01
CA PHE A 27 -25.39 13.86 -7.43
C PHE A 27 -24.36 14.88 -7.89
N GLY A 28 -23.37 15.16 -7.04
CA GLY A 28 -22.23 15.97 -7.43
C GLY A 28 -21.67 15.32 -8.69
N ALA A 29 -21.78 16.01 -9.82
CA ALA A 29 -21.21 15.53 -11.07
C ALA A 29 -19.74 15.24 -10.80
N GLN A 30 -19.38 13.96 -10.80
CA GLN A 30 -18.00 13.54 -10.74
C GLN A 30 -17.33 14.13 -11.99
N GLY A 31 -16.56 15.21 -11.81
CA GLY A 31 -15.97 15.94 -12.93
C GLY A 31 -15.18 14.99 -13.84
N LYS A 32 -15.41 15.10 -15.16
CA LYS A 32 -14.73 14.29 -16.20
C LYS A 32 -13.20 14.42 -16.02
N ASP A 33 -12.51 13.29 -16.19
CA ASP A 33 -11.04 13.25 -16.22
C ASP A 33 -10.49 14.20 -17.28
N LYS A 34 -9.35 14.82 -16.96
CA LYS A 34 -8.63 15.70 -17.88
C LYS A 34 -7.92 14.87 -18.94
N LYS A 35 -8.25 15.10 -20.21
CA LYS A 35 -7.69 14.35 -21.33
C LYS A 35 -6.42 15.01 -21.86
N ILE A 36 -5.32 14.28 -21.87
CA ILE A 36 -4.02 14.70 -22.39
C ILE A 36 -3.72 13.88 -23.65
N VAL A 37 -3.48 14.54 -24.77
CA VAL A 37 -3.10 13.90 -26.02
C VAL A 37 -1.64 14.19 -26.33
N LEU A 38 -0.82 13.14 -26.43
CA LEU A 38 0.62 13.19 -26.68
C LEU A 38 0.89 12.78 -28.15
N ILE A 39 1.50 13.66 -28.94
CA ILE A 39 1.77 13.43 -30.36
C ILE A 39 3.30 13.36 -30.57
N ALA A 40 3.77 12.16 -30.92
CA ALA A 40 5.16 11.89 -31.30
C ALA A 40 5.32 11.89 -32.82
N GLY A 41 6.25 12.72 -33.30
CA GLY A 41 6.63 12.76 -34.71
C GLY A 41 7.30 11.47 -35.21
N VAL A 42 7.50 11.39 -36.51
CA VAL A 42 8.29 10.31 -37.14
C VAL A 42 9.76 10.44 -36.71
N LYS A 43 10.38 9.32 -36.32
CA LYS A 43 11.80 9.29 -35.96
C LYS A 43 12.67 9.80 -37.11
N SER A 44 13.53 10.78 -36.83
CA SER A 44 14.32 11.47 -37.86
C SER A 44 15.84 11.42 -37.65
N HIS A 45 16.32 11.05 -36.46
CA HIS A 45 17.76 11.07 -36.11
C HIS A 45 18.28 9.70 -35.68
N LYS A 46 19.56 9.62 -35.28
CA LYS A 46 20.23 8.40 -34.81
C LYS A 46 19.60 7.89 -33.49
N PRO A 47 19.84 6.63 -33.11
CA PRO A 47 19.40 6.12 -31.81
C PRO A 47 19.89 7.02 -30.66
N GLY A 48 19.00 7.34 -29.72
CA GLY A 48 19.27 8.26 -28.61
C GLY A 48 18.99 9.73 -28.89
N GLU A 49 18.84 10.14 -30.15
CA GLU A 49 18.53 11.52 -30.56
C GLU A 49 17.09 11.62 -31.12
N HIS A 50 16.31 12.66 -30.79
CA HIS A 50 14.94 12.87 -31.31
C HIS A 50 14.06 11.62 -31.14
N GLU A 51 14.14 11.01 -29.96
CA GLU A 51 13.40 9.80 -29.59
C GLU A 51 11.95 10.17 -29.19
N TYR A 52 11.22 10.76 -30.14
CA TYR A 52 9.89 11.32 -29.94
C TYR A 52 8.91 10.34 -29.29
N GLU A 53 8.82 9.14 -29.86
CA GLU A 53 7.97 8.06 -29.36
C GLU A 53 8.37 7.65 -27.94
N LYS A 54 9.65 7.37 -27.69
CA LYS A 54 10.12 6.97 -26.36
C LYS A 54 9.83 8.02 -25.30
N THR A 55 10.00 9.30 -25.64
CA THR A 55 9.71 10.42 -24.74
C THR A 55 8.22 10.55 -24.45
N MET A 56 7.37 10.50 -25.47
CA MET A 56 5.91 10.61 -25.27
C MET A 56 5.35 9.41 -24.50
N MET A 57 5.85 8.21 -24.76
CA MET A 57 5.53 7.01 -23.99
C MET A 57 6.01 7.11 -22.53
N LEU A 58 7.20 7.70 -22.30
CA LEU A 58 7.69 7.96 -20.94
C LEU A 58 6.79 8.96 -20.20
N PHE A 59 6.38 10.06 -20.83
CA PHE A 59 5.48 11.03 -20.20
C PHE A 59 4.10 10.45 -19.92
N MET A 60 3.54 9.67 -20.86
CA MET A 60 2.32 8.90 -20.63
C MET A 60 2.47 8.02 -19.39
N HIS A 61 3.52 7.19 -19.34
CA HIS A 61 3.78 6.32 -18.19
C HIS A 61 3.89 7.11 -16.89
N CYS A 62 4.66 8.20 -16.86
CA CYS A 62 4.83 8.99 -15.66
C CYS A 62 3.52 9.66 -15.19
N LEU A 63 2.66 10.11 -16.10
CA LEU A 63 1.35 10.68 -15.76
C LEU A 63 0.36 9.60 -15.27
N ASP A 64 0.35 8.44 -15.93
CA ASP A 64 -0.56 7.32 -15.61
C ASP A 64 -0.22 6.64 -14.27
N THR A 65 1.07 6.61 -13.91
CA THR A 65 1.59 5.93 -12.71
C THR A 65 1.85 6.84 -11.53
N ALA A 66 1.74 8.17 -11.68
CA ALA A 66 2.02 9.11 -10.60
C ALA A 66 1.01 8.94 -9.44
N PRO A 67 1.46 8.58 -8.22
CA PRO A 67 0.56 8.29 -7.09
C PRO A 67 -0.19 9.53 -6.58
N ASN A 68 0.31 10.73 -6.91
CA ASN A 68 -0.28 12.01 -6.50
C ASN A 68 -1.00 12.75 -7.65
N VAL A 69 -1.22 12.11 -8.80
CA VAL A 69 -2.04 12.62 -9.90
C VAL A 69 -3.37 11.85 -9.94
N LYS A 70 -4.48 12.57 -10.03
CA LYS A 70 -5.83 11.99 -10.07
C LYS A 70 -6.66 12.65 -11.17
N LYS A 71 -7.63 11.92 -11.73
CA LYS A 71 -8.60 12.40 -12.73
C LYS A 71 -7.94 12.93 -14.01
N VAL A 72 -7.01 12.16 -14.56
CA VAL A 72 -6.29 12.46 -15.79
C VAL A 72 -6.27 11.19 -16.64
N SER A 73 -6.52 11.33 -17.93
CA SER A 73 -6.37 10.28 -18.93
C SER A 73 -5.36 10.70 -19.99
N THR A 74 -4.45 9.81 -20.36
CA THR A 74 -3.46 10.06 -21.42
C THR A 74 -3.69 9.18 -22.64
N GLU A 75 -3.60 9.78 -23.82
CA GLU A 75 -3.56 9.08 -25.11
C GLU A 75 -2.28 9.46 -25.85
N VAL A 76 -1.59 8.50 -26.45
CA VAL A 76 -0.37 8.72 -27.22
C VAL A 76 -0.54 8.29 -28.66
N TYR A 77 -0.14 9.16 -29.58
CA TYR A 77 -0.15 8.95 -31.02
C TYR A 77 1.28 9.04 -31.53
N VAL A 78 1.76 7.94 -32.12
CA VAL A 78 3.14 7.78 -32.57
C VAL A 78 3.23 7.77 -34.09
N ASN A 79 4.44 7.94 -34.62
CA ASN A 79 4.71 7.96 -36.06
C ASN A 79 4.01 9.10 -36.83
N GLY A 80 3.85 10.26 -36.20
CA GLY A 80 3.34 11.47 -36.84
C GLY A 80 1.96 11.91 -36.35
N TRP A 81 1.22 12.58 -37.23
CA TRP A 81 -0.10 13.14 -36.91
C TRP A 81 -1.14 12.03 -36.70
N PRO A 82 -2.08 12.16 -35.75
CA PRO A 82 -3.15 11.18 -35.55
C PRO A 82 -3.97 10.95 -36.82
N GLN A 83 -4.24 9.67 -37.15
CA GLN A 83 -5.05 9.32 -38.32
C GLN A 83 -6.53 9.72 -38.16
N ASP A 84 -7.07 9.64 -36.93
CA ASP A 84 -8.38 10.18 -36.60
C ASP A 84 -8.19 11.46 -35.77
N GLU A 85 -8.43 12.62 -36.40
CA GLU A 85 -8.27 13.92 -35.75
C GLU A 85 -9.31 14.20 -34.67
N LYS A 86 -10.43 13.45 -34.64
CA LYS A 86 -11.48 13.61 -33.63
C LYS A 86 -10.99 13.35 -32.22
N VAL A 87 -9.89 12.62 -32.08
CA VAL A 87 -9.22 12.36 -30.79
C VAL A 87 -8.76 13.66 -30.10
N LEU A 88 -8.60 14.74 -30.86
CA LEU A 88 -8.21 16.07 -30.37
C LEU A 88 -9.40 16.94 -29.94
N ASP A 89 -10.63 16.59 -30.33
CA ASP A 89 -11.82 17.44 -30.14
C ASP A 89 -12.23 17.62 -28.68
N ASP A 90 -11.84 16.68 -27.81
CA ASP A 90 -12.10 16.73 -26.37
C ASP A 90 -10.84 16.77 -25.50
N ALA A 91 -9.65 16.95 -26.11
CA ALA A 91 -8.39 17.12 -25.36
C ALA A 91 -8.43 18.37 -24.47
N ASP A 92 -7.98 18.27 -23.22
CA ASP A 92 -7.72 19.42 -22.36
C ASP A 92 -6.32 20.00 -22.60
N THR A 93 -5.36 19.17 -22.99
CA THR A 93 -4.02 19.57 -23.47
C THR A 93 -3.56 18.67 -24.60
N ILE A 94 -2.84 19.27 -25.55
CA ILE A 94 -2.09 18.56 -26.60
C ILE A 94 -0.60 18.79 -26.36
N VAL A 95 0.19 17.72 -26.40
CA VAL A 95 1.65 17.75 -26.31
C VAL A 95 2.24 17.36 -27.65
N LEU A 96 3.07 18.22 -28.23
CA LEU A 96 3.67 18.02 -29.54
C LEU A 96 5.19 17.90 -29.41
N PHE A 97 5.73 16.76 -29.82
CA PHE A 97 7.17 16.55 -29.93
C PHE A 97 7.50 15.83 -31.24
N CYS A 98 7.99 16.61 -32.19
CA CYS A 98 8.27 16.19 -33.55
C CYS A 98 9.36 17.07 -34.18
N ASP A 99 9.70 16.79 -35.43
CA ASP A 99 10.51 17.70 -36.23
C ASP A 99 9.79 19.05 -36.44
N GLY A 100 10.56 20.09 -36.74
CA GLY A 100 10.04 21.36 -37.23
C GLY A 100 10.55 21.70 -38.62
N ALA A 101 10.41 22.95 -39.04
CA ALA A 101 10.92 23.41 -40.32
C ALA A 101 12.43 23.62 -40.32
N SER A 102 13.05 23.36 -41.47
CA SER A 102 14.42 23.72 -41.79
C SER A 102 14.60 23.80 -43.31
N LYS A 103 15.81 24.10 -43.80
CA LYS A 103 16.07 24.21 -45.25
C LYS A 103 15.74 22.88 -45.97
N GLY A 104 14.67 22.90 -46.77
CA GLY A 104 14.20 21.73 -47.51
C GLY A 104 13.23 20.80 -46.75
N LEU A 105 12.88 21.14 -45.51
CA LEU A 105 11.93 20.38 -44.68
C LEU A 105 10.82 21.30 -44.17
N GLN A 106 9.57 20.96 -44.50
CA GLN A 106 8.39 21.69 -44.03
C GLN A 106 7.97 21.21 -42.64
N HIS A 107 7.54 22.14 -41.79
CA HIS A 107 7.00 21.84 -40.45
C HIS A 107 5.80 20.87 -40.56
N PRO A 108 5.71 19.80 -39.74
CA PRO A 108 4.61 18.83 -39.80
C PRO A 108 3.22 19.44 -39.67
N LEU A 109 3.06 20.50 -38.87
CA LEU A 109 1.77 21.20 -38.75
C LEU A 109 1.34 21.97 -40.01
N LEU A 110 2.27 22.38 -40.88
CA LEU A 110 1.94 23.10 -42.11
C LEU A 110 1.45 22.18 -43.24
N LYS A 111 1.48 20.86 -43.01
CA LYS A 111 0.96 19.85 -43.93
C LYS A 111 -0.52 19.60 -43.68
N ASP A 112 -1.22 19.24 -44.75
CA ASP A 112 -2.54 18.60 -44.72
C ASP A 112 -3.62 19.28 -43.85
N GLY A 113 -3.48 20.57 -43.57
CA GLY A 113 -4.43 21.36 -42.79
C GLY A 113 -4.34 21.24 -41.26
N HIS A 114 -3.30 20.60 -40.71
CA HIS A 114 -3.19 20.35 -39.26
C HIS A 114 -3.24 21.63 -38.39
N MET A 115 -2.72 22.75 -38.89
CA MET A 115 -2.83 24.06 -38.19
C MET A 115 -4.30 24.48 -37.97
N ALA A 116 -5.19 24.23 -38.92
CA ALA A 116 -6.61 24.57 -38.78
C ALA A 116 -7.30 23.70 -37.71
N VAL A 117 -6.87 22.44 -37.60
CA VAL A 117 -7.35 21.48 -36.60
C VAL A 117 -6.94 21.93 -35.20
N LEU A 118 -5.67 22.33 -35.00
CA LEU A 118 -5.23 22.89 -33.72
C LEU A 118 -5.87 24.24 -33.40
N GLU A 119 -6.05 25.11 -34.39
CA GLU A 119 -6.72 26.41 -34.20
C GLU A 119 -8.12 26.23 -33.59
N LYS A 120 -8.88 25.23 -34.06
CA LYS A 120 -10.18 24.86 -33.47
C LYS A 120 -10.06 24.54 -31.98
N GLN A 121 -9.04 23.77 -31.58
CA GLN A 121 -8.83 23.41 -30.16
C GLN A 121 -8.33 24.59 -29.33
N MET A 122 -7.45 25.43 -29.88
CA MET A 122 -6.93 26.61 -29.19
C MET A 122 -8.04 27.61 -28.89
N LYS A 123 -8.99 27.80 -29.81
CA LYS A 123 -10.21 28.62 -29.59
C LYS A 123 -11.10 28.07 -28.47
N ARG A 124 -11.20 26.74 -28.32
CA ARG A 124 -11.89 26.07 -27.21
C ARG A 124 -11.19 26.26 -25.86
N GLY A 125 -9.94 26.73 -25.86
CA GLY A 125 -9.13 26.90 -24.66
C GLY A 125 -8.37 25.63 -24.24
N CYS A 126 -8.16 24.68 -25.18
CA CYS A 126 -7.29 23.52 -25.00
C CYS A 126 -5.84 23.97 -24.81
N GLY A 127 -5.12 23.38 -23.86
CA GLY A 127 -3.70 23.65 -23.66
C GLY A 127 -2.82 23.13 -24.80
N LEU A 128 -1.64 23.71 -24.97
CA LEU A 128 -0.65 23.26 -25.95
C LEU A 128 0.76 23.28 -25.36
N VAL A 129 1.44 22.14 -25.43
CA VAL A 129 2.85 21.97 -25.03
C VAL A 129 3.65 21.66 -26.29
N VAL A 130 4.71 22.40 -26.56
CA VAL A 130 5.56 22.20 -27.76
C VAL A 130 7.02 22.06 -27.35
N ILE A 131 7.65 20.97 -27.80
CA ILE A 131 8.96 20.53 -27.32
C ILE A 131 9.97 20.52 -28.47
N HIS A 132 11.17 21.03 -28.19
CA HIS A 132 12.36 20.94 -29.01
C HIS A 132 12.16 21.49 -30.44
N TRP A 133 12.47 20.71 -31.47
CA TRP A 133 12.39 21.13 -32.87
C TRP A 133 10.99 21.44 -33.34
N ALA A 134 9.93 20.96 -32.68
CA ALA A 134 8.56 21.37 -32.98
C ALA A 134 8.33 22.88 -32.79
N LEU A 135 9.25 23.58 -32.10
CA LEU A 135 9.25 25.04 -31.99
C LEU A 135 9.77 25.75 -33.25
N ASN A 136 10.44 25.06 -34.18
CA ASN A 136 11.03 25.68 -35.37
C ASN A 136 9.96 25.96 -36.44
N MET A 137 9.27 27.09 -36.33
CA MET A 137 8.21 27.49 -37.26
C MET A 137 8.70 28.58 -38.22
N PRO A 138 8.44 28.49 -39.54
CA PRO A 138 8.70 29.59 -40.47
C PRO A 138 7.89 30.84 -40.08
N SER A 139 8.54 32.01 -40.10
CA SER A 139 7.94 33.25 -39.61
C SER A 139 6.71 33.67 -40.42
N LYS A 140 6.76 33.50 -41.76
CA LYS A 140 5.69 33.96 -42.65
C LYS A 140 4.46 33.05 -42.63
N GLU A 141 4.66 31.76 -42.39
CA GLU A 141 3.61 30.74 -42.50
C GLU A 141 2.91 30.44 -41.17
N GLY A 142 3.62 30.48 -40.05
CA GLY A 142 3.07 30.05 -38.75
C GLY A 142 3.56 30.82 -37.52
N GLY A 143 4.47 31.78 -37.69
CA GLY A 143 5.08 32.51 -36.57
C GLY A 143 4.07 33.26 -35.69
N GLU A 144 3.16 34.04 -36.30
CA GLU A 144 2.10 34.73 -35.54
C GLU A 144 1.17 33.76 -34.81
N THR A 145 0.89 32.61 -35.42
CA THR A 145 0.02 31.59 -34.84
C THR A 145 0.67 30.96 -33.61
N PHE A 146 1.95 30.62 -33.66
CA PHE A 146 2.68 30.11 -32.50
C PHE A 146 2.83 31.15 -31.40
N LEU A 147 3.06 32.43 -31.72
CA LEU A 147 3.04 33.50 -30.72
C LEU A 147 1.68 33.55 -30.00
N LYS A 148 0.57 33.46 -30.73
CA LYS A 148 -0.78 33.42 -30.15
C LYS A 148 -1.01 32.18 -29.29
N TRP A 149 -0.55 31.01 -29.73
CA TRP A 149 -0.84 29.74 -29.06
C TRP A 149 0.04 29.47 -27.84
N ILE A 150 1.34 29.75 -27.94
CA ILE A 150 2.33 29.38 -26.91
C ILE A 150 3.24 30.52 -26.48
N GLY A 151 3.08 31.75 -27.00
CA GLY A 151 3.83 32.93 -26.53
C GLY A 151 5.27 33.04 -27.05
N GLY A 152 5.74 32.08 -27.85
CA GLY A 152 7.09 32.09 -28.41
C GLY A 152 7.35 30.95 -29.41
N PHE A 153 8.36 31.13 -30.28
CA PHE A 153 8.82 30.08 -31.20
C PHE A 153 10.26 30.34 -31.68
N LYS A 154 10.81 29.39 -32.46
CA LYS A 154 12.12 29.51 -33.08
C LYS A 154 12.00 29.78 -34.59
N ASP A 155 12.51 30.94 -35.01
CA ASP A 155 12.57 31.35 -36.42
C ASP A 155 13.88 30.85 -37.05
N PHE A 156 13.81 29.83 -37.91
CA PHE A 156 15.02 29.33 -38.60
C PHE A 156 15.38 30.15 -39.85
N GLU A 157 14.45 30.95 -40.38
CA GLU A 157 14.64 31.71 -41.63
C GLU A 157 15.42 33.00 -41.38
N ASN A 158 15.23 33.60 -40.20
CA ASN A 158 15.98 34.76 -39.74
C ASN A 158 16.43 34.57 -38.28
N PRO A 159 17.47 33.76 -38.02
CA PRO A 159 17.95 33.54 -36.67
C PRO A 159 18.81 34.72 -36.18
N PRO A 160 18.41 35.54 -35.18
CA PRO A 160 19.21 36.67 -34.72
C PRO A 160 20.53 36.36 -34.00
N ARG A 161 20.90 35.12 -33.63
CA ARG A 161 22.14 34.83 -32.89
C ARG A 161 22.82 33.50 -33.28
N PRO A 162 24.17 33.43 -33.25
CA PRO A 162 24.90 32.17 -33.34
C PRO A 162 24.64 31.26 -32.14
N ILE A 163 24.72 29.95 -32.39
CA ILE A 163 24.64 28.87 -31.38
C ILE A 163 25.73 29.11 -30.32
N GLY A 164 25.33 29.40 -29.07
CA GLY A 164 26.24 29.63 -27.95
C GLY A 164 26.68 28.36 -27.22
N GLU A 165 27.83 28.41 -26.56
CA GLU A 165 28.43 27.30 -25.78
C GLU A 165 27.56 26.81 -24.61
N GLN A 166 27.79 25.56 -24.17
CA GLN A 166 27.13 24.94 -23.01
C GLN A 166 27.44 25.72 -21.72
N LEU A 167 26.43 26.29 -21.08
CA LEU A 167 26.59 27.01 -19.80
C LEU A 167 25.97 26.22 -18.65
N LYS A 168 26.79 26.04 -17.61
CA LYS A 168 26.55 25.17 -16.45
C LYS A 168 25.93 25.96 -15.30
N VAL A 169 24.97 25.34 -14.62
CA VAL A 169 24.30 25.75 -13.37
C VAL A 169 23.13 26.72 -13.51
N GLN A 170 21.94 26.27 -13.07
CA GLN A 170 20.76 27.09 -12.80
C GLN A 170 20.17 26.71 -11.43
N ASP A 171 19.82 27.69 -10.59
CA ASP A 171 19.19 27.47 -9.28
C ASP A 171 17.70 27.81 -9.36
N TRP A 172 16.86 26.78 -9.45
CA TRP A 172 15.42 26.89 -9.71
C TRP A 172 14.58 27.06 -8.44
N SER A 173 15.21 26.97 -7.26
CA SER A 173 14.54 27.12 -5.96
C SER A 173 13.93 28.51 -5.75
N LYS A 174 14.35 29.52 -6.53
CA LYS A 174 13.92 30.92 -6.38
C LYS A 174 12.70 31.32 -7.21
N GLN A 175 12.15 30.42 -8.05
CA GLN A 175 10.99 30.69 -8.92
C GLN A 175 9.68 30.02 -8.44
N ALA A 176 9.65 29.59 -7.18
CA ALA A 176 8.68 28.66 -6.57
C ALA A 176 7.19 29.09 -6.55
N LYS A 177 6.79 30.20 -7.17
CA LYS A 177 5.38 30.65 -7.16
C LYS A 177 4.55 30.11 -8.33
N HIS A 178 5.17 29.72 -9.44
CA HIS A 178 4.42 29.16 -10.57
C HIS A 178 4.12 27.66 -10.35
N PRO A 179 2.90 27.15 -10.66
CA PRO A 179 2.58 25.73 -10.48
C PRO A 179 3.54 24.76 -11.19
N ILE A 180 4.09 25.15 -12.35
CA ILE A 180 5.08 24.34 -13.08
C ILE A 180 6.34 24.05 -12.25
N CYS A 181 6.70 24.95 -11.32
CA CYS A 181 7.90 24.86 -10.52
C CYS A 181 7.70 24.12 -9.18
N ARG A 182 6.50 23.58 -8.90
CA ARG A 182 6.22 22.85 -7.65
C ARG A 182 7.06 21.59 -7.55
N GLY A 183 7.66 21.37 -6.38
CA GLY A 183 8.47 20.19 -6.06
C GLY A 183 9.82 20.07 -6.78
N LEU A 184 10.24 21.09 -7.55
CA LEU A 184 11.54 21.10 -8.22
C LEU A 184 12.67 21.37 -7.22
N LYS A 185 13.70 20.53 -7.22
CA LYS A 185 14.97 20.80 -6.56
C LYS A 185 15.93 21.50 -7.53
N PRO A 186 16.96 22.23 -7.05
CA PRO A 186 18.01 22.75 -7.93
C PRO A 186 18.73 21.61 -8.68
N PHE A 187 18.99 21.80 -9.98
CA PHE A 187 19.75 20.84 -10.77
C PHE A 187 20.50 21.52 -11.93
N GLU A 188 21.54 20.85 -12.43
CA GLU A 188 22.27 21.30 -13.62
C GLU A 188 21.61 20.75 -14.87
N MET A 189 21.30 21.61 -15.85
CA MET A 189 20.76 21.14 -17.13
C MET A 189 21.73 20.13 -17.77
N PRO A 190 21.25 18.94 -18.18
CA PRO A 190 22.08 17.91 -18.77
C PRO A 190 22.60 18.37 -20.14
N LYS A 191 23.62 17.69 -20.66
CA LYS A 191 24.06 17.91 -22.03
C LYS A 191 22.91 17.60 -23.00
N ASP A 192 22.68 18.50 -23.95
CA ASP A 192 21.67 18.36 -25.00
C ASP A 192 21.98 19.34 -26.15
N GLU A 193 21.19 19.29 -27.23
CA GLU A 193 21.19 20.36 -28.24
C GLU A 193 20.19 21.46 -27.86
N TYR A 194 20.70 22.55 -27.29
CA TYR A 194 19.89 23.73 -26.98
C TYR A 194 20.09 24.79 -28.06
N LYS A 195 19.02 25.13 -28.77
CA LYS A 195 19.02 26.24 -29.72
C LYS A 195 18.11 27.33 -29.16
N THR A 196 18.69 28.48 -28.86
CA THR A 196 17.98 29.61 -28.24
C THR A 196 16.87 30.12 -29.17
N PRO A 197 15.62 30.27 -28.70
CA PRO A 197 14.54 30.83 -29.50
C PRO A 197 14.63 32.36 -29.53
N GLU A 198 13.98 32.93 -30.53
CA GLU A 198 14.34 34.28 -30.98
C GLU A 198 13.14 35.21 -31.22
N ARG A 199 11.90 34.76 -30.93
CA ARG A 199 10.71 35.62 -30.83
C ARG A 199 9.79 35.20 -29.69
N PHE A 200 9.54 36.12 -28.76
CA PHE A 200 8.69 35.93 -27.58
C PHE A 200 7.75 37.13 -27.39
N LEU A 201 6.62 36.89 -26.73
CA LEU A 201 5.75 37.94 -26.19
C LEU A 201 6.21 38.34 -24.77
N SER A 202 7.52 38.53 -24.56
CA SER A 202 8.10 38.71 -23.21
C SER A 202 7.62 39.96 -22.47
N ASP A 203 7.07 40.93 -23.18
CA ASP A 203 6.53 42.17 -22.61
C ASP A 203 5.03 42.07 -22.27
N ASP A 204 4.38 40.95 -22.58
CA ASP A 204 2.97 40.70 -22.33
C ASP A 204 2.75 40.11 -20.92
N PRO A 205 1.74 40.58 -20.16
CA PRO A 205 1.46 40.07 -18.81
C PRO A 205 1.07 38.58 -18.76
N GLY A 206 0.61 37.98 -19.85
CA GLY A 206 0.33 36.55 -19.95
C GLY A 206 1.57 35.67 -20.08
N PHE A 207 2.75 36.27 -20.31
CA PHE A 207 4.00 35.55 -20.49
C PHE A 207 4.74 35.39 -19.16
N THR A 208 5.07 34.14 -18.81
CA THR A 208 5.89 33.82 -17.63
C THR A 208 7.14 33.05 -18.07
N PRO A 209 8.35 33.57 -17.85
CA PRO A 209 9.56 32.80 -18.10
C PRO A 209 9.64 31.63 -17.12
N ILE A 210 9.91 30.43 -17.64
CA ILE A 210 10.11 29.22 -16.85
C ILE A 210 11.53 28.76 -17.14
N LEU A 211 12.38 28.57 -16.12
CA LEU A 211 13.81 28.28 -16.32
C LEU A 211 14.62 29.42 -17.01
N PRO A 212 14.49 30.71 -16.61
CA PRO A 212 15.34 31.77 -17.11
C PRO A 212 16.80 31.55 -16.73
N PHE A 213 17.69 31.92 -17.66
CA PHE A 213 19.10 32.24 -17.41
C PHE A 213 19.21 33.26 -16.26
N PRO A 214 20.32 33.36 -15.49
CA PRO A 214 20.44 34.25 -14.33
C PRO A 214 19.96 35.69 -14.57
N GLY A 215 18.68 35.93 -14.32
CA GLY A 215 18.00 37.19 -14.04
C GLY A 215 18.14 38.38 -15.01
N ILE A 216 18.79 38.26 -16.17
CA ILE A 216 19.00 39.41 -17.08
C ILE A 216 17.87 39.47 -18.13
N PRO A 217 17.09 40.56 -18.20
CA PRO A 217 16.15 40.80 -19.30
C PRO A 217 16.84 40.65 -20.67
N GLY A 218 16.26 39.83 -21.56
CA GLY A 218 16.84 39.53 -22.89
C GLY A 218 17.82 38.35 -22.94
N ALA A 219 18.00 37.61 -21.83
CA ALA A 219 18.77 36.38 -21.79
C ALA A 219 17.96 35.17 -22.34
N PRO A 220 18.63 34.12 -22.86
CA PRO A 220 17.96 32.94 -23.41
C PRO A 220 17.09 32.21 -22.38
N LEU A 221 15.92 31.73 -22.82
CA LEU A 221 14.99 30.96 -22.00
C LEU A 221 14.98 29.50 -22.44
N TRP A 222 14.92 28.59 -21.47
CA TRP A 222 14.81 27.16 -21.72
C TRP A 222 13.37 26.69 -21.83
N ALA A 223 12.49 27.33 -21.07
CA ALA A 223 11.06 27.15 -21.16
C ALA A 223 10.31 28.46 -20.94
N TRP A 224 9.01 28.44 -21.19
CA TRP A 224 8.13 29.54 -20.84
C TRP A 224 6.69 29.04 -20.75
N ALA A 225 5.89 29.73 -19.96
CA ALA A 225 4.46 29.54 -19.85
C ALA A 225 3.73 30.75 -20.45
N TRP A 226 2.58 30.49 -21.06
CA TRP A 226 1.75 31.49 -21.72
C TRP A 226 0.28 31.28 -21.35
N GLU A 227 -0.37 32.29 -20.78
CA GLU A 227 -1.82 32.29 -20.58
C GLU A 227 -2.50 33.18 -21.62
N ARG A 228 -3.40 32.58 -22.41
CA ARG A 228 -4.18 33.29 -23.43
C ARG A 228 -5.40 33.96 -22.81
N GLU A 229 -5.88 35.02 -23.43
CA GLU A 229 -7.08 35.76 -22.98
C GLU A 229 -8.32 34.87 -22.81
N ASN A 230 -8.45 33.80 -23.61
CA ASN A 230 -9.55 32.84 -23.52
C ASN A 230 -9.38 31.79 -22.41
N GLY A 231 -8.37 31.92 -21.53
CA GLY A 231 -8.06 30.96 -20.47
C GLY A 231 -7.44 29.66 -20.95
N GLY A 232 -7.00 29.60 -22.22
CA GLY A 232 -6.14 28.53 -22.72
C GLY A 232 -4.69 28.76 -22.31
N ARG A 233 -3.90 27.68 -22.19
CA ARG A 233 -2.53 27.73 -21.69
C ARG A 233 -1.53 27.12 -22.68
N GLY A 234 -0.39 27.76 -22.83
CA GLY A 234 0.70 27.34 -23.70
C GLY A 234 1.99 27.12 -22.92
N PHE A 235 2.80 26.17 -23.37
CA PHE A 235 4.15 25.96 -22.82
C PHE A 235 5.12 25.57 -23.94
N GLY A 236 6.29 26.21 -23.96
CA GLY A 236 7.38 25.85 -24.85
C GLY A 236 8.60 25.36 -24.07
N PHE A 237 9.28 24.34 -24.58
CA PHE A 237 10.56 23.86 -24.02
C PHE A 237 11.56 23.56 -25.13
N ILE A 238 12.77 24.10 -25.04
CA ILE A 238 13.75 24.06 -26.14
C ILE A 238 14.60 22.77 -26.18
N GLY A 239 14.72 22.08 -25.05
CA GLY A 239 15.46 20.82 -24.94
C GLY A 239 14.65 19.64 -25.45
N GLY A 240 15.26 18.46 -25.44
CA GLY A 240 14.69 17.21 -25.93
C GLY A 240 15.47 16.59 -27.08
N HIS A 241 16.71 17.02 -27.37
CA HIS A 241 17.48 16.39 -28.45
C HIS A 241 17.89 14.97 -28.07
N LEU A 242 18.45 14.77 -26.87
CA LEU A 242 18.93 13.50 -26.35
C LEU A 242 17.89 12.88 -25.41
N GLN A 243 17.62 11.59 -25.59
CA GLN A 243 16.70 10.84 -24.73
C GLN A 243 17.16 10.79 -23.26
N GLU A 244 18.48 10.86 -23.02
CA GLU A 244 19.07 10.71 -21.69
C GLU A 244 18.71 11.85 -20.74
N ILE A 245 18.36 13.04 -21.25
CA ILE A 245 17.99 14.18 -20.40
C ILE A 245 16.78 13.87 -19.52
N TRP A 246 15.90 12.97 -19.99
CA TRP A 246 14.69 12.59 -19.29
C TRP A 246 14.94 11.68 -18.09
N ASN A 247 16.17 11.19 -17.89
CA ASN A 247 16.54 10.49 -16.66
C ASN A 247 16.62 11.45 -15.46
N MET A 248 16.79 12.75 -15.72
CA MET A 248 16.82 13.78 -14.68
C MET A 248 15.43 14.03 -14.12
N GLU A 249 15.24 13.68 -12.86
CA GLU A 249 13.92 13.71 -12.19
C GLU A 249 13.29 15.10 -12.23
N ASP A 250 14.02 16.14 -11.83
CA ASP A 250 13.45 17.49 -11.73
C ASP A 250 13.16 18.11 -13.11
N LEU A 251 13.92 17.76 -14.16
CA LEU A 251 13.59 18.18 -15.54
C LEU A 251 12.31 17.51 -16.01
N ARG A 252 12.20 16.19 -15.79
CA ARG A 252 11.00 15.41 -16.12
C ARG A 252 9.79 15.94 -15.33
N LYS A 253 9.95 16.23 -14.04
CA LYS A 253 8.92 16.82 -13.17
C LYS A 253 8.43 18.17 -13.70
N ALA A 254 9.33 19.03 -14.17
CA ALA A 254 8.95 20.31 -14.78
C ALA A 254 8.07 20.13 -16.02
N MET A 255 8.38 19.15 -16.89
CA MET A 255 7.56 18.84 -18.07
C MET A 255 6.18 18.30 -17.67
N LEU A 256 6.13 17.36 -16.73
CA LEU A 256 4.87 16.78 -16.25
C LEU A 256 3.98 17.83 -15.58
N ASN A 257 4.57 18.71 -14.76
CA ASN A 257 3.87 19.84 -14.17
C ASN A 257 3.33 20.80 -15.24
N ALA A 258 4.08 21.06 -16.32
CA ALA A 258 3.63 21.89 -17.44
C ALA A 258 2.46 21.26 -18.21
N ILE A 259 2.48 19.95 -18.44
CA ILE A 259 1.37 19.22 -19.06
C ILE A 259 0.11 19.33 -18.19
N MET A 260 0.23 19.08 -16.87
CA MET A 260 -0.87 19.21 -15.92
C MET A 260 -1.42 20.64 -15.87
N TRP A 261 -0.53 21.63 -15.79
CA TRP A 261 -0.89 23.05 -15.73
C TRP A 261 -1.62 23.51 -17.00
N THR A 262 -1.12 23.14 -18.19
CA THR A 262 -1.76 23.47 -19.46
C THR A 262 -3.13 22.81 -19.60
N ALA A 263 -3.29 21.59 -19.07
CA ALA A 263 -4.56 20.85 -19.05
C ALA A 263 -5.58 21.44 -18.06
N LYS A 264 -5.17 22.47 -17.29
CA LYS A 264 -5.91 23.03 -16.17
C LYS A 264 -6.25 21.96 -15.12
N ALA A 265 -5.40 20.95 -14.99
CA ALA A 265 -5.42 19.98 -13.91
C ALA A 265 -4.65 20.52 -12.68
N PRO A 266 -5.00 20.12 -11.45
CA PRO A 266 -4.21 20.49 -10.27
C PRO A 266 -2.78 19.95 -10.38
N VAL A 267 -1.78 20.83 -10.25
CA VAL A 267 -0.39 20.41 -10.08
C VAL A 267 -0.16 20.16 -8.59
N PRO A 268 0.27 18.97 -8.15
CA PRO A 268 0.52 18.70 -6.73
C PRO A 268 1.56 19.65 -6.12
N ASP A 269 1.48 19.90 -4.81
CA ASP A 269 2.41 20.81 -4.12
C ASP A 269 3.86 20.30 -4.15
N ASP A 270 4.04 18.97 -4.11
CA ASP A 270 5.34 18.30 -4.28
C ASP A 270 5.70 18.06 -5.76
N GLY A 271 4.95 18.64 -6.70
CA GLY A 271 5.03 18.34 -8.14
C GLY A 271 4.55 16.93 -8.48
N VAL A 272 4.51 16.58 -9.77
CA VAL A 272 4.15 15.22 -10.20
C VAL A 272 5.26 14.24 -9.79
N LEU A 273 4.92 13.26 -8.94
CA LEU A 273 5.84 12.19 -8.54
C LEU A 273 5.90 11.15 -9.67
N SER A 274 7.00 11.17 -10.43
CA SER A 274 7.18 10.31 -11.60
C SER A 274 8.03 9.07 -11.31
N ILE A 275 7.61 7.91 -11.79
CA ILE A 275 8.36 6.66 -11.75
C ILE A 275 8.87 6.37 -13.18
N MET A 276 10.09 5.86 -13.31
CA MET A 276 10.62 5.41 -14.61
C MET A 276 10.01 4.05 -14.96
N PRO A 277 9.68 3.78 -16.23
CA PRO A 277 9.20 2.47 -16.65
C PRO A 277 10.21 1.40 -16.23
N ALA A 278 9.77 0.45 -15.41
CA ALA A 278 10.54 -0.77 -15.19
C ALA A 278 10.72 -1.47 -16.53
N VAL A 279 11.85 -2.16 -16.73
CA VAL A 279 11.96 -3.14 -17.80
C VAL A 279 10.96 -4.25 -17.46
N ALA A 280 9.75 -4.18 -18.02
CA ALA A 280 8.60 -4.95 -17.58
C ALA A 280 8.87 -6.46 -17.63
N LYS A 281 9.02 -7.06 -16.44
CA LYS A 281 9.02 -8.51 -16.22
C LYS A 281 8.21 -8.94 -14.98
N THR A 282 7.69 -8.01 -14.18
CA THR A 282 7.00 -8.35 -12.92
C THR A 282 5.49 -8.12 -13.05
N PRO A 283 4.64 -9.06 -12.58
CA PRO A 283 3.20 -8.83 -12.43
C PRO A 283 2.89 -7.61 -11.54
N PRO A 284 1.68 -7.05 -11.63
CA PRO A 284 1.21 -6.03 -10.69
C PRO A 284 1.15 -6.58 -9.26
N GLU A 285 1.60 -5.80 -8.27
CA GLU A 285 1.70 -6.17 -6.86
C GLU A 285 0.96 -5.15 -5.98
N PRO A 286 0.48 -5.48 -4.78
CA PRO A 286 -0.14 -4.50 -3.88
C PRO A 286 0.83 -3.38 -3.47
N VAL A 287 0.36 -2.14 -3.47
CA VAL A 287 1.10 -0.98 -2.96
C VAL A 287 0.69 -0.74 -1.51
N LEU A 288 1.49 -1.27 -0.59
CA LEU A 288 1.32 -1.11 0.85
C LEU A 288 2.11 0.10 1.35
N ILE A 289 1.40 1.15 1.81
CA ILE A 289 2.01 2.38 2.32
C ILE A 289 2.14 2.32 3.84
N PRO A 290 3.36 2.33 4.40
CA PRO A 290 3.54 2.29 5.85
C PRO A 290 3.12 3.61 6.50
N ILE A 291 2.29 3.50 7.54
CA ILE A 291 1.92 4.56 8.47
C ILE A 291 2.40 4.13 9.84
N LYS A 292 3.35 4.90 10.38
CA LYS A 292 3.77 4.77 11.77
C LYS A 292 2.72 5.40 12.68
N ILE A 293 2.15 4.59 13.58
CA ILE A 293 1.07 5.05 14.48
C ILE A 293 1.65 5.43 15.85
N ASP A 294 2.45 4.56 16.45
CA ASP A 294 3.04 4.81 17.77
C ASP A 294 4.33 4.00 17.99
N GLY A 295 5.15 4.43 18.94
CA GLY A 295 6.37 3.72 19.32
C GLY A 295 7.50 3.80 18.30
N PRO A 296 8.62 3.09 18.50
CA PRO A 296 9.08 2.69 19.82
C PRO A 296 9.38 3.95 20.67
N VAL A 297 9.26 3.83 21.99
CA VAL A 297 9.56 4.92 22.94
C VAL A 297 10.79 4.55 23.75
N HIS A 298 11.75 5.45 23.84
CA HIS A 298 12.91 5.31 24.72
C HIS A 298 12.61 5.94 26.08
N ASN A 299 12.52 5.15 27.15
CA ASN A 299 12.35 5.67 28.51
C ASN A 299 13.25 4.91 29.51
N PRO A 300 14.51 5.35 29.67
CA PRO A 300 15.46 4.74 30.60
C PRO A 300 15.00 4.72 32.06
N ALA A 301 14.17 5.68 32.48
CA ALA A 301 13.74 5.81 33.87
C ALA A 301 12.84 4.65 34.34
N ILE A 302 12.17 3.97 33.41
CA ILE A 302 11.37 2.76 33.67
C ILE A 302 12.01 1.50 33.07
N GLY A 303 13.28 1.58 32.66
CA GLY A 303 14.01 0.46 32.03
C GLY A 303 13.54 0.13 30.62
N SER A 304 12.83 1.04 29.94
CA SER A 304 12.33 0.83 28.58
C SER A 304 13.41 1.19 27.56
N TYR A 305 14.39 0.31 27.45
CA TYR A 305 15.31 0.28 26.33
C TYR A 305 14.57 -0.42 25.19
N TRP A 306 14.24 0.23 24.07
CA TRP A 306 13.55 -0.42 22.93
C TRP A 306 12.07 -0.77 23.15
N TYR A 307 11.56 -0.63 24.38
CA TYR A 307 10.23 -1.07 24.75
C TYR A 307 9.33 0.16 24.95
N GLY A 308 8.33 0.35 24.09
CA GLY A 308 7.15 1.13 24.49
C GLY A 308 6.13 0.20 25.14
N PRO A 309 5.00 0.70 25.65
CA PRO A 309 3.95 -0.12 26.25
C PRO A 309 3.13 -0.85 25.18
N PHE A 310 3.81 -1.56 24.27
CA PHE A 310 3.21 -2.23 23.13
C PHE A 310 3.03 -3.69 23.47
N ASN A 311 1.78 -4.11 23.41
CA ASN A 311 1.47 -5.52 23.20
C ASN A 311 2.14 -5.93 21.88
N GLU A 312 2.73 -7.12 21.82
CA GLU A 312 3.26 -7.66 20.57
C GLU A 312 2.13 -8.08 19.61
N SER A 313 0.87 -7.76 19.92
CA SER A 313 -0.28 -7.91 19.05
C SER A 313 -1.15 -6.66 19.03
N CYS A 314 -2.06 -6.60 18.06
CA CYS A 314 -3.07 -5.57 17.92
C CYS A 314 -4.35 -6.18 17.34
N SER A 315 -5.45 -5.45 17.35
CA SER A 315 -6.71 -5.86 16.72
C SER A 315 -7.42 -4.69 16.07
N LEU A 316 -8.19 -4.98 15.01
CA LEU A 316 -9.10 -4.04 14.38
C LEU A 316 -10.48 -4.18 15.05
N VAL A 317 -10.98 -3.09 15.63
CA VAL A 317 -12.23 -3.05 16.40
C VAL A 317 -12.89 -1.69 16.19
N ASP A 318 -14.20 -1.64 15.95
CA ASP A 318 -14.97 -0.39 16.06
C ASP A 318 -15.23 -0.10 17.55
N VAL A 319 -14.31 0.65 18.18
CA VAL A 319 -14.30 0.80 19.64
C VAL A 319 -15.44 1.70 20.12
N ASP A 320 -15.82 2.72 19.34
CA ASP A 320 -16.84 3.69 19.73
C ASP A 320 -18.16 3.61 18.94
N GLY A 321 -18.29 2.61 18.06
CA GLY A 321 -19.52 2.30 17.33
C GLY A 321 -19.83 3.33 16.26
N ASP A 322 -18.80 3.97 15.68
CA ASP A 322 -18.93 4.97 14.62
C ASP A 322 -18.86 4.38 13.20
N GLY A 323 -18.63 3.06 13.10
CA GLY A 323 -18.58 2.31 11.86
C GLY A 323 -17.22 2.36 11.16
N GLN A 324 -16.22 3.03 11.71
CA GLN A 324 -14.84 2.99 11.25
C GLN A 324 -14.03 2.02 12.13
N MET A 325 -13.07 1.33 11.53
CA MET A 325 -12.16 0.49 12.30
C MET A 325 -11.17 1.35 13.08
N ASP A 326 -11.05 1.06 14.36
CA ASP A 326 -9.97 1.52 15.22
C ASP A 326 -8.96 0.39 15.44
N ILE A 327 -7.84 0.73 16.08
CA ILE A 327 -6.83 -0.27 16.47
C ILE A 327 -6.75 -0.33 17.99
N THR A 328 -6.90 -1.51 18.57
CA THR A 328 -6.49 -1.79 19.96
C THR A 328 -5.09 -2.38 19.96
N CYS A 329 -4.24 -1.93 20.89
CA CYS A 329 -2.90 -2.47 21.07
C CYS A 329 -2.40 -2.19 22.50
N GLY A 330 -2.30 -3.26 23.30
CA GLY A 330 -1.92 -3.17 24.71
C GLY A 330 -2.93 -2.37 25.51
N VAL A 331 -2.48 -1.42 26.32
CA VAL A 331 -3.39 -0.57 27.11
C VAL A 331 -4.08 0.54 26.35
N ASN A 332 -3.73 0.73 25.08
CA ASN A 332 -4.22 1.87 24.31
C ASN A 332 -5.10 1.38 23.16
N TRP A 333 -5.96 2.28 22.69
CA TRP A 333 -6.56 2.16 21.37
C TRP A 333 -6.34 3.45 20.57
N TYR A 334 -6.52 3.38 19.26
CA TYR A 334 -6.17 4.43 18.32
C TYR A 334 -7.33 4.67 17.38
N LYS A 335 -7.98 5.83 17.55
CA LYS A 335 -9.19 6.17 16.79
C LYS A 335 -8.89 6.45 15.32
N GLY A 336 -9.50 5.69 14.40
CA GLY A 336 -9.43 5.89 12.96
C GLY A 336 -10.10 7.19 12.48
N PRO A 337 -9.76 7.70 11.28
CA PRO A 337 -8.64 7.32 10.41
C PRO A 337 -7.33 8.06 10.77
N LYS A 338 -7.37 8.93 11.79
CA LYS A 338 -6.21 9.73 12.23
C LYS A 338 -5.31 9.00 13.23
N TRP A 339 -5.71 7.80 13.65
CA TRP A 339 -5.04 6.98 14.66
C TRP A 339 -4.79 7.76 15.96
N THR A 340 -5.80 8.48 16.43
CA THR A 340 -5.68 9.32 17.64
C THR A 340 -5.59 8.43 18.87
N LYS A 341 -4.50 8.52 19.63
CA LYS A 341 -4.25 7.64 20.78
C LYS A 341 -5.17 7.95 21.97
N HIS A 342 -5.87 6.93 22.46
CA HIS A 342 -6.61 6.89 23.71
C HIS A 342 -5.92 5.93 24.69
N LYS A 343 -5.47 6.45 25.83
CA LYS A 343 -4.67 5.68 26.79
C LYS A 343 -5.53 4.95 27.80
N TYR A 344 -5.05 3.78 28.22
CA TYR A 344 -5.58 2.99 29.32
C TYR A 344 -7.08 2.73 29.17
N TYR A 345 -7.49 1.90 28.20
CA TYR A 345 -8.92 1.80 27.86
C TYR A 345 -9.72 0.80 28.69
N PHE A 346 -9.06 -0.04 29.48
CA PHE A 346 -9.71 -1.06 30.33
C PHE A 346 -9.37 -0.91 31.81
N GLU A 347 -10.10 -1.61 32.67
CA GLU A 347 -9.92 -1.62 34.13
C GLU A 347 -8.54 -2.19 34.53
N GLY A 348 -7.80 -1.47 35.39
CA GLY A 348 -6.46 -1.87 35.85
C GLY A 348 -5.35 -1.67 34.81
N ALA A 349 -5.65 -1.03 33.68
CA ALA A 349 -4.68 -0.70 32.62
C ALA A 349 -3.47 0.10 33.13
N GLU A 350 -3.66 1.02 34.08
CA GLU A 350 -2.60 1.86 34.64
C GLU A 350 -1.57 1.07 35.46
N GLU A 351 -1.97 -0.08 36.02
CA GLU A 351 -1.15 -0.92 36.90
C GLU A 351 -0.37 -1.99 36.13
N ARG A 352 -0.69 -2.19 34.85
CA ARG A 352 -0.07 -3.21 34.02
C ARG A 352 1.28 -2.74 33.46
N ASN A 353 2.32 -3.54 33.70
CA ASN A 353 3.66 -3.29 33.18
C ASN A 353 3.83 -3.93 31.78
N PHE A 354 3.74 -3.13 30.72
CA PHE A 354 3.78 -3.59 29.33
C PHE A 354 5.16 -3.94 28.78
N LEU A 355 6.20 -3.86 29.61
CA LEU A 355 7.55 -4.07 29.12
C LEU A 355 7.86 -5.53 28.77
N TYR A 356 7.11 -6.53 29.30
CA TYR A 356 7.55 -7.94 29.22
C TYR A 356 6.45 -9.04 29.25
N GLY A 357 5.21 -8.86 28.75
CA GLY A 357 4.21 -9.89 29.09
C GLY A 357 2.85 -10.03 28.41
N HIS A 358 2.41 -9.10 27.58
CA HIS A 358 1.26 -9.36 26.70
C HIS A 358 1.78 -10.02 25.43
N CYS A 359 1.28 -11.21 25.14
CA CYS A 359 1.75 -11.99 23.99
C CYS A 359 0.76 -11.85 22.84
N ASP A 360 -0.53 -12.16 23.05
CA ASP A 360 -1.51 -12.12 21.97
C ASP A 360 -2.71 -11.22 22.26
N GLU A 361 -3.36 -10.77 21.19
CA GLU A 361 -4.59 -9.98 21.20
C GLU A 361 -5.41 -10.25 19.95
N THR A 362 -6.71 -10.48 20.12
CA THR A 362 -7.63 -10.79 19.02
C THR A 362 -9.03 -10.25 19.30
N ALA A 363 -9.75 -9.90 18.24
CA ALA A 363 -11.11 -9.37 18.29
C ALA A 363 -12.15 -10.50 18.26
N MET A 364 -13.12 -10.48 19.17
CA MET A 364 -14.20 -11.48 19.28
C MET A 364 -15.43 -10.85 19.95
N ASP A 365 -16.64 -11.09 19.47
CA ASP A 365 -17.86 -10.84 20.26
C ASP A 365 -18.03 -12.01 21.24
N VAL A 366 -17.56 -11.85 22.48
CA VAL A 366 -17.48 -12.93 23.47
C VAL A 366 -18.85 -13.19 24.08
N ASN A 367 -19.56 -12.12 24.47
CA ASN A 367 -20.79 -12.22 25.23
C ASN A 367 -22.07 -12.30 24.34
N ARG A 368 -21.91 -12.26 23.01
CA ARG A 368 -22.96 -12.28 21.97
C ARG A 368 -23.91 -11.08 22.04
N ASP A 369 -23.39 -9.91 22.40
CA ASP A 369 -24.16 -8.67 22.47
C ASP A 369 -24.10 -7.82 21.19
N GLY A 370 -23.33 -8.26 20.19
CA GLY A 370 -23.14 -7.59 18.92
C GLY A 370 -22.04 -6.51 18.93
N MET A 371 -21.33 -6.35 20.05
CA MET A 371 -20.17 -5.49 20.17
C MET A 371 -18.91 -6.34 20.21
N VAL A 372 -17.91 -5.95 19.43
CA VAL A 372 -16.65 -6.70 19.36
C VAL A 372 -15.82 -6.38 20.59
N ASP A 373 -15.49 -7.42 21.35
CA ASP A 373 -14.57 -7.40 22.49
C ASP A 373 -13.13 -7.68 22.06
N VAL A 374 -12.22 -7.57 23.02
CA VAL A 374 -10.80 -7.90 22.84
C VAL A 374 -10.39 -9.02 23.77
N VAL A 375 -9.97 -10.15 23.20
CA VAL A 375 -9.36 -11.27 23.94
C VAL A 375 -7.85 -11.06 23.99
N ASN A 376 -7.23 -11.32 25.13
CA ASN A 376 -5.81 -11.13 25.40
C ASN A 376 -5.21 -12.38 26.03
N SER A 377 -3.93 -12.59 25.76
CA SER A 377 -3.13 -13.64 26.39
C SER A 377 -1.83 -13.08 27.00
N GLY A 378 -1.29 -13.80 27.98
CA GLY A 378 0.11 -13.65 28.35
C GLY A 378 0.45 -14.39 29.64
N TYR A 379 1.70 -14.22 30.10
CA TYR A 379 2.26 -15.05 31.17
C TYR A 379 2.65 -14.31 32.46
N GLN A 380 2.54 -12.97 32.48
CA GLN A 380 2.88 -12.20 33.67
C GLN A 380 1.83 -12.33 34.79
N PRO A 381 2.18 -12.20 36.08
CA PRO A 381 1.26 -12.43 37.20
C PRO A 381 -0.10 -11.71 37.10
N GLY A 382 -0.14 -10.48 36.56
CA GLY A 382 -1.37 -9.72 36.38
C GLY A 382 -2.27 -10.20 35.24
N ILE A 383 -1.74 -10.99 34.29
CA ILE A 383 -2.40 -11.38 33.04
C ILE A 383 -2.19 -12.85 32.64
N ALA A 384 -1.61 -13.65 33.52
CA ALA A 384 -1.24 -15.05 33.29
C ALA A 384 -2.45 -15.90 32.86
N GLY A 385 -2.59 -16.18 31.57
CA GLY A 385 -3.69 -16.95 30.99
C GLY A 385 -4.43 -16.18 29.89
N VAL A 386 -5.74 -16.42 29.78
CA VAL A 386 -6.61 -15.75 28.81
C VAL A 386 -7.57 -14.81 29.54
N LEU A 387 -7.66 -13.58 29.06
CA LEU A 387 -8.61 -12.57 29.52
C LEU A 387 -9.40 -12.03 28.33
N TRP A 388 -10.59 -11.48 28.57
CA TRP A 388 -11.25 -10.63 27.60
C TRP A 388 -11.65 -9.29 28.21
N HIS A 389 -11.63 -8.25 27.39
CA HIS A 389 -12.00 -6.89 27.73
C HIS A 389 -13.36 -6.60 27.07
N GLU A 390 -14.37 -6.35 27.89
CA GLU A 390 -15.76 -6.15 27.48
C GLU A 390 -15.97 -4.74 26.92
N ASN A 391 -16.43 -4.68 25.67
CA ASN A 391 -16.76 -3.43 24.99
C ASN A 391 -18.04 -2.83 25.58
N PRO A 392 -17.99 -1.64 26.23
CA PRO A 392 -19.17 -1.01 26.81
C PRO A 392 -20.09 -0.37 25.76
N GLY A 393 -19.72 -0.46 24.48
CA GLY A 393 -20.41 0.17 23.37
C GLY A 393 -20.41 1.70 23.43
N LYS A 394 -21.46 2.29 22.90
CA LYS A 394 -21.64 3.76 22.82
C LYS A 394 -21.70 4.46 24.17
N ALA A 395 -21.93 3.72 25.26
CA ALA A 395 -21.83 4.28 26.60
C ALA A 395 -20.39 4.72 26.93
N GLY A 396 -19.39 4.08 26.30
CA GLY A 396 -17.97 4.33 26.52
C GLY A 396 -17.52 4.03 27.94
N GLY A 397 -16.30 4.46 28.26
CA GLY A 397 -15.69 4.25 29.57
C GLY A 397 -14.62 3.17 29.56
N LYS A 398 -14.21 2.73 30.75
CA LYS A 398 -13.22 1.67 30.91
C LYS A 398 -13.88 0.32 30.63
N TRP A 399 -13.27 -0.46 29.74
CA TRP A 399 -13.69 -1.81 29.43
C TRP A 399 -13.45 -2.74 30.62
N LYS A 400 -14.45 -3.55 30.95
CA LYS A 400 -14.36 -4.48 32.08
C LYS A 400 -13.49 -5.67 31.69
N VAL A 401 -12.64 -6.12 32.61
CA VAL A 401 -11.72 -7.24 32.35
C VAL A 401 -12.23 -8.52 33.01
N HIS A 402 -12.31 -9.60 32.24
CA HIS A 402 -12.72 -10.91 32.70
C HIS A 402 -11.61 -11.92 32.44
N ARG A 403 -11.20 -12.66 33.47
CA ARG A 403 -10.26 -13.78 33.32
C ARG A 403 -11.05 -15.07 33.10
N VAL A 404 -10.74 -15.78 32.02
CA VAL A 404 -11.41 -17.03 31.65
C VAL A 404 -10.50 -18.25 31.80
N HIS A 405 -9.19 -18.06 31.67
CA HIS A 405 -8.20 -19.11 31.92
C HIS A 405 -7.01 -18.54 32.70
N ALA A 406 -6.41 -19.34 33.57
CA ALA A 406 -5.25 -18.95 34.37
C ALA A 406 -4.07 -19.89 34.11
N SER A 407 -3.03 -19.37 33.46
CA SER A 407 -1.80 -20.12 33.22
C SER A 407 -0.60 -19.19 33.11
N PRO A 408 0.50 -19.45 33.85
CA PRO A 408 1.74 -18.69 33.71
C PRO A 408 2.53 -19.07 32.44
N PHE A 409 1.95 -19.90 31.57
CA PHE A 409 2.62 -20.42 30.37
C PHE A 409 1.90 -20.05 29.08
N MET A 410 0.91 -19.14 29.13
CA MET A 410 0.11 -18.75 27.97
C MET A 410 0.90 -17.81 27.05
N GLU A 411 0.94 -18.14 25.76
CA GLU A 411 1.57 -17.32 24.73
C GLU A 411 0.56 -16.79 23.70
N GLY A 412 -0.54 -17.48 23.44
CA GLY A 412 -1.54 -16.98 22.50
C GLY A 412 -2.70 -17.92 22.29
N VAL A 413 -3.61 -17.50 21.43
CA VAL A 413 -4.82 -18.26 21.12
C VAL A 413 -5.06 -18.30 19.61
N VAL A 414 -5.50 -19.44 19.11
CA VAL A 414 -5.93 -19.59 17.71
C VAL A 414 -7.46 -19.51 17.66
N HIS A 415 -7.98 -18.63 16.82
CA HIS A 415 -9.42 -18.54 16.56
C HIS A 415 -9.86 -19.62 15.56
N VAL A 416 -10.67 -20.55 16.02
CA VAL A 416 -11.12 -21.67 15.18
C VAL A 416 -12.46 -22.20 15.70
N ASP A 417 -13.34 -22.63 14.80
CA ASP A 417 -14.61 -23.28 15.16
C ASP A 417 -14.33 -24.76 15.39
N ILE A 418 -14.03 -25.15 16.63
CA ILE A 418 -13.50 -26.49 16.95
C ILE A 418 -14.62 -27.53 16.95
N ASN A 419 -15.80 -27.14 17.44
CA ASN A 419 -16.96 -28.02 17.56
C ASN A 419 -17.86 -28.04 16.29
N GLY A 420 -17.61 -27.14 15.33
CA GLY A 420 -18.37 -27.05 14.08
C GLY A 420 -19.75 -26.41 14.25
N ASP A 421 -19.96 -25.59 15.30
CA ASP A 421 -21.24 -24.97 15.60
C ASP A 421 -21.48 -23.64 14.86
N GLY A 422 -20.49 -23.18 14.08
CA GLY A 422 -20.53 -21.95 13.31
C GLY A 422 -20.01 -20.73 14.06
N HIS A 423 -19.59 -20.86 15.32
CA HIS A 423 -18.95 -19.82 16.10
C HIS A 423 -17.45 -20.10 16.28
N LYS A 424 -16.64 -19.06 16.37
CA LYS A 424 -15.20 -19.22 16.65
C LYS A 424 -14.98 -19.44 18.13
N ASP A 425 -14.16 -20.43 18.45
CA ASP A 425 -13.61 -20.75 19.76
C ASP A 425 -12.16 -20.28 19.89
N LEU A 426 -11.57 -20.49 21.07
CA LEU A 426 -10.17 -20.18 21.35
C LEU A 426 -9.37 -21.45 21.66
N LEU A 427 -8.54 -21.88 20.72
CA LEU A 427 -7.54 -22.92 20.97
C LEU A 427 -6.33 -22.30 21.69
N MET A 428 -5.96 -22.83 22.85
CA MET A 428 -4.91 -22.24 23.68
C MET A 428 -3.52 -22.75 23.26
N ASN A 429 -2.52 -21.87 23.31
CA ASN A 429 -1.11 -22.22 23.14
C ASN A 429 -0.29 -21.88 24.38
N HIS A 430 0.24 -22.92 25.01
CA HIS A 430 1.17 -22.89 26.11
C HIS A 430 2.60 -23.25 25.65
N PHE A 431 3.60 -22.57 26.21
CA PHE A 431 5.00 -22.72 25.77
C PHE A 431 5.83 -23.75 26.55
N ARG A 432 5.25 -24.68 27.34
CA ARG A 432 6.07 -25.55 28.22
C ARG A 432 5.79 -27.06 28.21
N ARG A 433 6.71 -27.78 27.56
CA ARG A 433 7.39 -29.00 28.04
C ARG A 433 8.83 -29.16 27.49
N TYR A 434 9.85 -28.40 27.97
CA TYR A 434 11.28 -28.83 27.87
C TYR A 434 12.28 -27.98 28.70
N GLY A 435 13.45 -28.57 29.05
CA GLY A 435 14.62 -27.94 29.68
C GLY A 435 15.87 -27.96 28.78
N GLY A 436 16.88 -27.09 28.89
CA GLY A 436 17.12 -26.04 29.88
C GLY A 436 18.46 -25.31 29.65
N VAL A 437 19.01 -24.76 30.73
CA VAL A 437 20.45 -24.80 31.07
C VAL A 437 20.55 -25.51 32.43
N GLU A 438 21.64 -26.24 32.70
CA GLU A 438 21.91 -26.91 33.98
C GLU A 438 21.65 -25.98 35.18
N GLY A 439 20.84 -26.43 36.15
CA GLY A 439 20.75 -25.79 37.48
C GLY A 439 19.36 -25.50 38.04
N GLU A 440 18.29 -25.47 37.23
CA GLU A 440 16.94 -25.13 37.71
C GLU A 440 15.99 -26.33 37.77
N GLY A 441 16.47 -27.50 38.18
CA GLY A 441 15.68 -28.73 38.21
C GLY A 441 14.26 -28.55 38.73
N SER A 442 13.25 -28.50 37.85
CA SER A 442 11.88 -28.93 38.11
C SER A 442 11.02 -28.94 36.84
N VAL A 443 10.66 -30.15 36.40
CA VAL A 443 9.44 -30.44 35.66
C VAL A 443 8.29 -30.34 36.67
N ALA A 444 7.82 -29.14 36.99
CA ALA A 444 6.81 -28.98 38.04
C ALA A 444 5.38 -29.11 37.51
N ASN A 445 5.05 -28.47 36.38
CA ASN A 445 3.68 -28.42 35.84
C ASN A 445 3.71 -28.41 34.30
N MET A 446 2.92 -29.27 33.67
CA MET A 446 2.57 -29.20 32.24
C MET A 446 1.15 -28.62 32.14
N ALA A 447 0.93 -27.70 31.21
CA ALA A 447 -0.43 -27.28 30.86
C ALA A 447 -1.04 -28.35 29.95
N ASP A 448 -2.36 -28.52 30.06
CA ASP A 448 -3.10 -29.39 29.15
C ASP A 448 -3.28 -28.69 27.81
N ILE A 449 -3.20 -29.45 26.71
CA ILE A 449 -3.73 -28.97 25.42
C ILE A 449 -5.24 -28.86 25.57
N GLY A 450 -5.77 -27.65 25.40
CA GLY A 450 -7.17 -27.34 25.63
C GLY A 450 -7.67 -26.16 24.83
N TRP A 451 -8.99 -25.97 24.86
CA TRP A 451 -9.67 -24.90 24.15
C TRP A 451 -10.81 -24.32 24.98
N LEU A 452 -11.24 -23.12 24.63
CA LEU A 452 -12.37 -22.42 25.25
C LEU A 452 -13.52 -22.34 24.24
N GLU A 453 -14.59 -23.09 24.51
CA GLU A 453 -15.83 -23.13 23.72
C GLU A 453 -16.64 -21.85 23.89
N SER A 454 -17.03 -21.23 22.78
CA SER A 454 -17.90 -20.07 22.74
C SER A 454 -19.37 -20.45 22.84
N ILE A 455 -20.01 -20.18 23.98
CA ILE A 455 -21.42 -20.50 24.23
C ILE A 455 -22.31 -19.25 24.35
N ASP A 456 -23.62 -19.42 24.18
CA ASP A 456 -24.61 -18.33 24.12
C ASP A 456 -25.08 -17.80 25.49
N LYS A 457 -24.34 -18.10 26.56
CA LYS A 457 -24.68 -17.73 27.93
C LYS A 457 -23.44 -17.68 28.79
N ALA A 458 -23.47 -16.87 29.85
CA ALA A 458 -22.42 -16.86 30.86
C ALA A 458 -22.07 -18.30 31.34
N PRO A 459 -20.78 -18.67 31.41
CA PRO A 459 -19.60 -17.80 31.34
C PRO A 459 -19.09 -17.43 29.93
N TRP A 460 -19.83 -17.77 28.87
CA TRP A 460 -19.55 -17.52 27.44
C TRP A 460 -18.34 -18.23 26.86
N LEU A 461 -17.31 -18.48 27.66
CA LEU A 461 -16.15 -19.29 27.30
C LEU A 461 -16.03 -20.45 28.30
N VAL A 462 -16.09 -21.69 27.80
CA VAL A 462 -16.02 -22.92 28.61
C VAL A 462 -14.80 -23.74 28.24
N GLU A 463 -13.97 -24.06 29.23
CA GLU A 463 -12.72 -24.80 29.00
C GLU A 463 -12.94 -26.31 28.83
N HIS A 464 -12.31 -26.87 27.79
CA HIS A 464 -12.28 -28.29 27.47
C HIS A 464 -10.85 -28.78 27.26
N VAL A 465 -10.61 -30.06 27.52
CA VAL A 465 -9.26 -30.66 27.47
C VAL A 465 -9.17 -31.64 26.31
N ILE A 466 -8.22 -31.41 25.42
CA ILE A 466 -7.90 -32.32 24.31
C ILE A 466 -6.98 -33.43 24.82
N ALA A 467 -5.91 -33.06 25.52
CA ALA A 467 -4.92 -34.01 26.04
C ALA A 467 -4.23 -33.49 27.31
N LYS A 468 -3.86 -34.42 28.20
CA LYS A 468 -3.06 -34.17 29.43
C LYS A 468 -1.56 -34.11 29.14
N GLU A 469 -1.20 -33.49 28.03
CA GLU A 469 0.16 -33.29 27.54
C GLU A 469 0.29 -31.80 27.16
N SER A 470 1.50 -31.33 26.89
CA SER A 470 1.75 -29.98 26.40
C SER A 470 2.15 -30.01 24.93
N GLU A 471 1.64 -29.05 24.16
CA GLU A 471 2.03 -28.69 22.80
C GLU A 471 3.47 -28.17 22.69
N ASP A 472 4.06 -27.66 23.78
CA ASP A 472 5.46 -27.23 23.85
C ASP A 472 5.84 -26.19 22.77
N HIS A 473 4.99 -25.16 22.66
CA HIS A 473 5.11 -24.01 21.76
C HIS A 473 4.85 -24.33 20.27
N GLY A 474 3.67 -23.88 19.82
CA GLY A 474 3.20 -23.98 18.44
C GLY A 474 1.98 -24.91 18.35
N ILE A 475 0.84 -24.31 18.05
CA ILE A 475 -0.44 -25.02 17.89
C ILE A 475 -1.19 -24.51 16.67
N GLY A 476 -1.97 -25.38 16.05
CA GLY A 476 -2.81 -25.08 14.90
C GLY A 476 -4.07 -25.94 14.89
N ALA A 477 -4.96 -25.66 13.95
CA ALA A 477 -6.18 -26.44 13.79
C ALA A 477 -6.71 -26.42 12.35
N GLY A 478 -7.31 -27.52 11.93
CA GLY A 478 -7.95 -27.72 10.63
C GLY A 478 -8.18 -29.20 10.33
N ASP A 479 -8.89 -29.51 9.24
CA ASP A 479 -9.26 -30.89 8.88
C ASP A 479 -8.07 -31.65 8.28
N ILE A 480 -7.29 -32.33 9.12
CA ILE A 480 -6.13 -33.13 8.71
C ILE A 480 -6.57 -34.53 8.27
N SER A 481 -7.63 -35.06 8.88
CA SER A 481 -8.19 -36.38 8.63
C SER A 481 -8.94 -36.47 7.29
N GLY A 482 -9.54 -35.38 6.83
CA GLY A 482 -10.37 -35.28 5.63
C GLY A 482 -11.84 -35.63 5.88
N ASP A 483 -12.30 -35.56 7.12
CA ASP A 483 -13.65 -35.97 7.53
C ASP A 483 -14.59 -34.81 7.87
N GLY A 484 -14.13 -33.58 7.65
CA GLY A 484 -14.87 -32.35 7.86
C GLY A 484 -14.89 -31.86 9.31
N ARG A 485 -14.21 -32.53 10.24
CA ARG A 485 -14.02 -32.03 11.62
C ARG A 485 -12.68 -31.32 11.76
N VAL A 486 -12.61 -30.42 12.74
CA VAL A 486 -11.40 -29.62 12.99
C VAL A 486 -10.46 -30.37 13.90
N ASP A 487 -9.38 -30.90 13.34
CA ASP A 487 -8.30 -31.53 14.09
C ASP A 487 -7.34 -30.50 14.69
N VAL A 488 -6.57 -30.89 15.71
CA VAL A 488 -5.59 -30.01 16.38
C VAL A 488 -4.17 -30.47 16.08
N VAL A 489 -3.32 -29.54 15.65
CA VAL A 489 -1.95 -29.78 15.22
C VAL A 489 -0.97 -29.20 16.23
N THR A 490 0.06 -29.95 16.56
CA THR A 490 1.19 -29.52 17.42
C THR A 490 2.50 -29.85 16.73
N LYS A 491 3.63 -29.40 17.27
CA LYS A 491 4.96 -29.84 16.79
C LYS A 491 5.20 -31.35 16.92
N HIS A 492 4.44 -32.06 17.76
CA HIS A 492 4.64 -33.49 18.05
C HIS A 492 3.78 -34.42 17.19
N GLY A 493 2.90 -33.88 16.35
CA GLY A 493 1.87 -34.63 15.62
C GLY A 493 0.52 -33.93 15.72
N TRP A 494 -0.56 -34.65 15.49
CA TRP A 494 -1.91 -34.09 15.46
C TRP A 494 -2.92 -34.95 16.25
N TYR A 495 -3.99 -34.32 16.71
CA TYR A 495 -5.09 -34.91 17.45
C TYR A 495 -6.33 -34.89 16.56
N GLU A 496 -6.82 -36.08 16.21
CA GLU A 496 -8.05 -36.26 15.45
C GLU A 496 -9.27 -35.96 16.31
N ALA A 497 -10.13 -35.09 15.80
CA ALA A 497 -11.34 -34.67 16.47
C ALA A 497 -12.35 -35.82 16.58
N PRO A 498 -12.89 -36.09 17.78
CA PRO A 498 -14.05 -36.96 17.92
C PRO A 498 -15.31 -36.28 17.35
N SER A 499 -16.40 -37.02 17.19
CA SER A 499 -17.69 -36.45 16.77
C SER A 499 -18.27 -35.42 17.76
N ASN A 500 -17.82 -35.47 19.03
CA ASN A 500 -18.09 -34.46 20.03
C ASN A 500 -16.77 -34.00 20.67
N PRO A 501 -16.16 -32.90 20.17
CA PRO A 501 -14.88 -32.36 20.67
C PRO A 501 -14.82 -32.09 22.18
N ALA A 502 -15.96 -31.81 22.82
CA ALA A 502 -16.06 -31.58 24.27
C ALA A 502 -16.06 -32.86 25.13
N ALA A 503 -16.10 -34.06 24.52
CA ALA A 503 -16.14 -35.33 25.23
C ALA A 503 -14.75 -35.86 25.67
N ASN A 504 -13.67 -35.11 25.40
CA ASN A 504 -12.28 -35.42 25.79
C ASN A 504 -11.78 -36.81 25.34
N ASN A 505 -12.11 -37.23 24.12
CA ASN A 505 -11.75 -38.53 23.55
C ASN A 505 -11.04 -38.43 22.19
N TRP A 506 -10.14 -37.44 22.07
CA TRP A 506 -9.32 -37.19 20.88
C TRP A 506 -8.29 -38.31 20.65
N SER A 507 -7.99 -38.62 19.39
CA SER A 507 -7.01 -39.65 19.02
C SER A 507 -5.72 -39.00 18.54
N PHE A 508 -4.59 -39.32 19.17
CA PHE A 508 -3.30 -38.76 18.79
C PHE A 508 -2.61 -39.57 17.68
N HIS A 509 -2.10 -38.86 16.67
CA HIS A 509 -1.38 -39.39 15.52
C HIS A 509 0.01 -38.77 15.44
N LYS A 510 1.04 -39.59 15.63
CA LYS A 510 2.45 -39.19 15.57
C LYS A 510 3.03 -39.35 14.16
N ASP A 511 2.42 -38.70 13.18
CA ASP A 511 2.84 -38.83 11.77
C ASP A 511 4.08 -37.98 11.44
N PHE A 512 4.40 -36.98 12.27
CA PHE A 512 5.57 -36.11 12.15
C PHE A 512 6.05 -35.64 13.54
N GLU A 513 7.25 -35.06 13.58
CA GLU A 513 7.84 -34.42 14.76
C GLU A 513 8.73 -33.27 14.27
N LEU A 514 8.47 -32.05 14.73
CA LEU A 514 9.28 -30.87 14.39
C LEU A 514 10.41 -30.68 15.40
N PRO A 515 11.68 -30.53 14.96
CA PRO A 515 12.83 -30.41 15.86
C PRO A 515 13.02 -28.99 16.43
N PHE A 516 12.01 -28.14 16.34
CA PHE A 516 12.04 -26.74 16.76
C PHE A 516 10.69 -26.33 17.38
N ARG A 517 10.67 -25.16 18.01
CA ARG A 517 9.45 -24.52 18.51
C ARG A 517 8.72 -23.86 17.35
N ALA A 518 7.49 -24.28 17.12
CA ALA A 518 6.72 -23.93 15.93
C ALA A 518 6.05 -22.56 16.08
N SER A 519 5.67 -21.97 14.95
CA SER A 519 4.89 -20.74 14.88
C SER A 519 3.52 -20.88 15.54
N LEU A 520 2.97 -19.74 15.95
CA LEU A 520 1.60 -19.61 16.44
C LEU A 520 0.83 -18.62 15.54
N PRO A 521 -0.19 -19.08 14.79
CA PRO A 521 -0.60 -20.47 14.61
C PRO A 521 0.37 -21.32 13.75
N MET A 522 0.19 -22.64 13.80
CA MET A 522 0.47 -23.54 12.69
C MET A 522 -0.76 -23.55 11.77
N VAL A 523 -0.60 -23.24 10.49
CA VAL A 523 -1.73 -23.02 9.57
C VAL A 523 -2.03 -24.32 8.82
N VAL A 524 -3.29 -24.76 8.86
CA VAL A 524 -3.76 -25.94 8.14
C VAL A 524 -4.55 -25.52 6.90
N THR A 525 -4.06 -25.85 5.72
CA THR A 525 -4.70 -25.51 4.43
C THR A 525 -4.15 -26.39 3.31
N ASP A 526 -4.94 -26.63 2.26
CA ASP A 526 -4.46 -27.22 1.00
C ASP A 526 -3.54 -26.20 0.28
N VAL A 527 -2.24 -26.51 0.18
CA VAL A 527 -1.21 -25.62 -0.41
C VAL A 527 -0.98 -25.91 -1.90
N ASN A 528 -1.25 -27.14 -2.34
CA ASN A 528 -0.89 -27.61 -3.68
C ASN A 528 -2.10 -27.93 -4.59
N GLY A 529 -3.33 -27.84 -4.07
CA GLY A 529 -4.59 -28.09 -4.76
C GLY A 529 -4.98 -29.57 -4.88
N ASP A 530 -4.34 -30.47 -4.14
CA ASP A 530 -4.61 -31.92 -4.20
C ASP A 530 -5.78 -32.37 -3.30
N LYS A 531 -6.40 -31.43 -2.58
CA LYS A 531 -7.52 -31.62 -1.64
C LYS A 531 -7.15 -32.31 -0.34
N LEU A 532 -5.86 -32.43 -0.04
CA LEU A 532 -5.35 -32.79 1.27
C LEU A 532 -4.89 -31.52 1.97
N ASN A 533 -5.30 -31.31 3.21
CA ASN A 533 -4.82 -30.16 3.96
C ASN A 533 -3.39 -30.41 4.44
N ASP A 534 -2.53 -29.46 4.13
CA ASP A 534 -1.14 -29.40 4.54
C ASP A 534 -0.98 -28.54 5.80
N ILE A 535 0.26 -28.43 6.30
CA ILE A 535 0.59 -27.61 7.48
C ILE A 535 1.69 -26.61 7.15
N ILE A 536 1.39 -25.31 7.13
CA ILE A 536 2.41 -24.24 7.08
C ILE A 536 2.89 -23.94 8.50
N VAL A 537 4.21 -23.96 8.70
CA VAL A 537 4.84 -23.78 10.01
C VAL A 537 6.16 -23.02 9.93
N GLY A 538 6.28 -21.98 10.75
CA GLY A 538 7.53 -21.25 10.97
C GLY A 538 8.36 -21.81 12.12
N ASN A 539 9.68 -21.64 12.05
CA ASN A 539 10.56 -21.80 13.20
C ASN A 539 10.55 -20.50 14.01
N GLY A 540 9.87 -20.51 15.16
CA GLY A 540 9.63 -19.30 15.95
C GLY A 540 10.88 -18.69 16.58
N HIS A 541 11.94 -19.48 16.77
CA HIS A 541 13.18 -19.09 17.49
C HIS A 541 14.46 -19.46 16.73
N GLY A 542 14.35 -19.68 15.43
CA GLY A 542 15.47 -20.07 14.58
C GLY A 542 15.15 -19.82 13.12
N TYR A 543 15.95 -20.39 12.23
CA TYR A 543 15.77 -20.25 10.78
C TYR A 543 14.74 -21.24 10.25
N GLY A 544 13.98 -20.79 9.25
CA GLY A 544 13.12 -21.67 8.49
C GLY A 544 11.63 -21.33 8.58
N LEU A 545 10.99 -21.38 7.42
CA LEU A 545 9.55 -21.41 7.20
C LEU A 545 9.30 -22.57 6.23
N TYR A 546 8.37 -23.45 6.59
CA TYR A 546 8.14 -24.71 5.89
C TYR A 546 6.65 -24.93 5.67
N TRP A 547 6.32 -25.79 4.71
CA TRP A 547 5.03 -26.48 4.70
C TRP A 547 5.26 -27.99 4.73
N LEU A 548 4.42 -28.70 5.47
CA LEU A 548 4.40 -30.14 5.55
C LEU A 548 3.35 -30.66 4.57
N GLU A 549 3.80 -31.14 3.42
CA GLU A 549 2.95 -31.72 2.39
C GLU A 549 2.38 -33.03 2.88
N GLN A 550 1.05 -33.09 2.98
CA GLN A 550 0.33 -34.28 3.34
C GLN A 550 0.24 -35.22 2.15
N ARG A 551 0.51 -36.51 2.37
CA ARG A 551 0.26 -37.57 1.38
C ARG A 551 -0.42 -38.76 2.03
N VAL A 552 -1.36 -39.35 1.29
CA VAL A 552 -2.07 -40.56 1.69
C VAL A 552 -1.85 -41.62 0.64
N ASP A 553 -1.30 -42.78 1.03
CA ASP A 553 -1.11 -43.90 0.11
C ASP A 553 -2.41 -44.68 -0.15
N GLN A 554 -2.36 -45.67 -1.05
CA GLN A 554 -3.52 -46.51 -1.39
C GLN A 554 -4.05 -47.35 -0.22
N GLN A 555 -3.26 -47.54 0.83
CA GLN A 555 -3.65 -48.24 2.06
C GLN A 555 -4.22 -47.28 3.11
N GLY A 556 -4.32 -45.98 2.80
CA GLY A 556 -4.80 -44.96 3.71
C GLY A 556 -3.74 -44.49 4.72
N LYS A 557 -2.47 -44.88 4.55
CA LYS A 557 -1.41 -44.43 5.44
C LYS A 557 -1.04 -42.99 5.09
N ARG A 558 -1.15 -42.12 6.10
CA ARG A 558 -0.76 -40.71 6.02
C ARG A 558 0.74 -40.54 6.26
N THR A 559 1.35 -39.62 5.54
CA THR A 559 2.74 -39.18 5.72
C THR A 559 2.85 -37.70 5.44
N PHE A 560 3.87 -37.05 6.02
CA PHE A 560 4.14 -35.63 5.81
C PHE A 560 5.56 -35.44 5.27
N ILE A 561 5.69 -34.61 4.24
CA ILE A 561 6.98 -34.25 3.65
C ILE A 561 7.23 -32.77 3.91
N GLN A 562 8.29 -32.47 4.64
CA GLN A 562 8.67 -31.09 4.90
C GLN A 562 9.30 -30.46 3.65
N ASN A 563 8.69 -29.40 3.16
CA ASN A 563 9.14 -28.62 2.02
C ASN A 563 9.51 -27.19 2.49
N PRO A 564 10.67 -26.64 2.10
CA PRO A 564 11.06 -25.29 2.46
C PRO A 564 10.24 -24.24 1.70
N ILE A 565 9.79 -23.21 2.43
CA ILE A 565 9.27 -21.96 1.88
C ILE A 565 10.38 -20.90 1.91
N GLU A 566 11.07 -20.78 3.05
CA GLU A 566 12.19 -19.86 3.26
C GLU A 566 13.16 -20.44 4.28
N GLU A 567 14.46 -20.39 4.00
CA GLU A 567 15.51 -20.95 4.88
C GLU A 567 16.54 -19.91 5.30
N HIS A 568 16.58 -18.74 4.64
CA HIS A 568 17.60 -17.72 4.87
C HIS A 568 17.24 -16.74 5.98
N TYR A 569 15.99 -16.76 6.43
CA TYR A 569 15.50 -15.89 7.50
C TYR A 569 15.00 -16.72 8.68
N GLY A 570 15.03 -16.11 9.85
CA GLY A 570 14.57 -16.74 11.08
C GLY A 570 13.54 -15.93 11.85
N ASN A 571 13.05 -16.53 12.92
CA ASN A 571 12.04 -16.00 13.84
C ASN A 571 10.68 -15.80 13.16
N PHE A 572 10.27 -16.76 12.32
CA PHE A 572 8.91 -16.85 11.79
C PHE A 572 7.96 -17.33 12.89
N HIS A 573 7.71 -16.47 13.88
CA HIS A 573 6.96 -16.83 15.08
C HIS A 573 5.45 -16.80 14.84
N THR A 574 4.95 -15.89 14.00
CA THR A 574 3.53 -15.81 13.66
C THR A 574 3.34 -15.75 12.16
N VAL A 575 2.27 -16.38 11.68
CA VAL A 575 1.85 -16.42 10.27
C VAL A 575 0.35 -16.21 10.20
N THR A 576 -0.14 -15.65 9.11
CA THR A 576 -1.58 -15.55 8.84
C THR A 576 -1.85 -15.72 7.36
N LEU A 577 -3.05 -16.20 7.02
CA LEU A 577 -3.53 -16.26 5.64
C LEU A 577 -4.51 -15.13 5.39
N ALA A 578 -4.31 -14.37 4.32
CA ALA A 578 -5.23 -13.32 3.88
C ALA A 578 -5.04 -13.02 2.40
N ASP A 579 -6.10 -12.65 1.69
CA ASP A 579 -6.01 -12.18 0.31
C ASP A 579 -5.50 -10.72 0.30
N VAL A 580 -4.18 -10.54 0.21
CA VAL A 580 -3.52 -9.23 0.25
C VAL A 580 -3.57 -8.57 -1.13
N ASN A 581 -3.56 -9.38 -2.19
CA ASN A 581 -3.50 -8.92 -3.57
C ASN A 581 -4.86 -8.78 -4.29
N GLY A 582 -5.94 -9.24 -3.66
CA GLY A 582 -7.31 -9.16 -4.16
C GLY A 582 -7.61 -10.16 -5.29
N ASP A 583 -6.83 -11.24 -5.44
CA ASP A 583 -7.04 -12.26 -6.46
C ASP A 583 -8.04 -13.35 -6.04
N GLY A 584 -8.55 -13.28 -4.81
CA GLY A 584 -9.51 -14.21 -4.23
C GLY A 584 -8.88 -15.47 -3.63
N ARG A 585 -7.55 -15.58 -3.58
CA ARG A 585 -6.81 -16.68 -2.95
C ARG A 585 -6.07 -16.17 -1.72
N PRO A 586 -5.95 -16.99 -0.66
CA PRO A 586 -5.20 -16.59 0.52
C PRO A 586 -3.69 -16.53 0.23
N ASP A 587 -3.07 -15.39 0.54
CA ASP A 587 -1.63 -15.21 0.62
C ASP A 587 -1.12 -15.50 2.04
N LEU A 588 0.13 -15.93 2.18
CA LEU A 588 0.77 -16.07 3.49
C LEU A 588 1.43 -14.75 3.91
N VAL A 589 1.03 -14.16 5.03
CA VAL A 589 1.64 -12.94 5.58
C VAL A 589 2.40 -13.26 6.86
N THR A 590 3.65 -12.86 6.94
CA THR A 590 4.52 -13.13 8.09
C THR A 590 5.72 -12.19 8.11
N GLY A 591 6.62 -12.39 9.07
CA GLY A 591 7.83 -11.61 9.23
C GLY A 591 8.51 -11.95 10.54
N LYS A 592 9.42 -11.07 10.94
CA LYS A 592 10.29 -11.29 12.10
C LYS A 592 9.93 -10.34 13.25
N ARG A 593 10.04 -10.88 14.47
CA ARG A 593 10.03 -10.09 15.70
C ARG A 593 11.31 -9.31 15.89
N LEU A 594 11.20 -8.06 16.35
CA LEU A 594 12.36 -7.30 16.77
C LEU A 594 12.80 -7.78 18.15
N LEU A 595 13.88 -8.56 18.20
CA LEU A 595 14.51 -9.04 19.43
C LEU A 595 13.57 -9.79 20.40
N GLY A 596 12.82 -10.79 19.92
CA GLY A 596 11.76 -11.47 20.69
C GLY A 596 12.22 -12.05 22.03
N HIS A 597 13.43 -12.60 22.09
CA HIS A 597 14.06 -13.11 23.32
C HIS A 597 15.33 -12.36 23.70
N ASP A 598 15.38 -11.05 23.43
CA ASP A 598 16.49 -10.17 23.81
C ASP A 598 17.83 -10.57 23.16
N GLY A 599 17.80 -11.03 21.91
CA GLY A 599 18.96 -11.40 21.10
C GLY A 599 19.46 -12.83 21.33
N ARG A 600 18.66 -13.69 21.97
CA ARG A 600 19.04 -15.06 22.32
C ARG A 600 18.66 -16.10 21.27
N ASP A 601 17.65 -15.83 20.44
CA ASP A 601 17.23 -16.75 19.39
C ASP A 601 18.13 -16.65 18.15
N GLY A 602 18.18 -17.74 17.37
CA GLY A 602 18.93 -17.78 16.12
C GLY A 602 18.36 -16.78 15.11
N GLY A 603 19.22 -15.96 14.50
CA GLY A 603 18.83 -14.98 13.49
C GLY A 603 18.14 -13.73 14.03
N GLU A 604 18.08 -13.49 15.35
CA GLU A 604 17.50 -12.24 15.91
C GLU A 604 18.22 -10.97 15.47
N TRP A 605 19.51 -11.06 15.14
CA TRP A 605 20.33 -9.93 14.68
C TRP A 605 20.34 -9.71 13.16
N ASP A 606 19.71 -10.62 12.41
CA ASP A 606 19.52 -10.47 10.97
C ASP A 606 18.56 -9.31 10.64
N PRO A 607 18.40 -8.93 9.36
CA PRO A 607 17.44 -7.90 8.98
C PRO A 607 16.04 -8.17 9.55
N LEU A 608 15.34 -7.11 9.94
CA LEU A 608 13.94 -7.15 10.35
C LEU A 608 13.06 -6.99 9.12
N PHE A 609 12.07 -7.87 8.95
CA PHE A 609 11.28 -7.90 7.73
C PHE A 609 9.82 -8.23 7.98
N LEU A 610 9.00 -7.87 6.99
CA LEU A 610 7.62 -8.27 6.80
C LEU A 610 7.47 -8.68 5.33
N PHE A 611 6.91 -9.86 5.10
CA PHE A 611 6.71 -10.43 3.78
C PHE A 611 5.26 -10.88 3.62
N TRP A 612 4.77 -10.84 2.39
CA TRP A 612 3.67 -11.70 1.97
C TRP A 612 4.16 -12.66 0.88
N TYR A 613 3.50 -13.82 0.75
CA TYR A 613 3.82 -14.82 -0.25
C TYR A 613 2.57 -15.20 -1.04
N ASP A 614 2.59 -15.02 -2.37
CA ASP A 614 1.56 -15.57 -3.27
C ASP A 614 1.72 -17.09 -3.30
N ILE A 615 0.65 -17.80 -2.95
CA ILE A 615 0.63 -19.26 -2.90
C ILE A 615 -0.01 -19.79 -4.19
N LYS A 616 0.75 -20.62 -4.92
CA LYS A 616 0.25 -21.25 -6.14
C LYS A 616 0.85 -22.61 -6.39
N ASP A 617 0.02 -23.64 -6.42
CA ASP A 617 0.38 -25.02 -6.80
C ASP A 617 1.62 -25.52 -6.04
N GLY A 618 1.66 -25.34 -4.71
CA GLY A 618 2.80 -25.74 -3.88
C GLY A 618 3.99 -24.78 -3.88
N LYS A 619 3.90 -23.64 -4.56
CA LYS A 619 4.95 -22.62 -4.67
C LYS A 619 4.57 -21.35 -3.95
N PHE A 620 5.58 -20.70 -3.39
CA PHE A 620 5.45 -19.46 -2.63
C PHE A 620 6.32 -18.38 -3.29
N GLU A 621 5.71 -17.34 -3.84
CA GLU A 621 6.42 -16.18 -4.39
C GLU A 621 6.49 -15.09 -3.33
N ARG A 622 7.71 -14.77 -2.86
CA ARG A 622 7.93 -13.78 -1.79
C ARG A 622 7.87 -12.35 -2.30
N HIS A 623 7.05 -11.53 -1.66
CA HIS A 623 6.97 -10.09 -1.88
C HIS A 623 7.29 -9.29 -0.60
N PRO A 624 8.25 -8.35 -0.65
CA PRO A 624 8.58 -7.51 0.51
C PRO A 624 7.48 -6.51 0.86
N ILE A 625 7.02 -6.52 2.12
CA ILE A 625 6.25 -5.42 2.72
C ILE A 625 7.21 -4.41 3.36
N SER A 626 8.19 -4.92 4.13
CA SER A 626 9.25 -4.12 4.74
C SER A 626 10.53 -4.95 4.90
N PHE A 627 11.69 -4.32 4.77
CA PHE A 627 12.98 -4.97 4.96
C PHE A 627 14.01 -3.96 5.50
N ASN A 628 14.50 -4.19 6.71
CA ASN A 628 15.31 -3.23 7.45
C ASN A 628 16.57 -3.91 7.98
N ASN A 629 17.73 -3.42 7.56
CA ASN A 629 19.00 -3.79 8.19
C ASN A 629 19.12 -3.07 9.52
N LEU A 630 19.03 -3.81 10.62
CA LEU A 630 19.25 -3.26 11.95
C LEU A 630 20.74 -2.97 12.12
N GLN A 631 21.08 -1.82 12.71
CA GLN A 631 22.46 -1.62 13.18
C GLN A 631 22.73 -2.62 14.31
N TYR A 632 24.00 -2.99 14.53
CA TYR A 632 24.38 -3.89 15.61
C TYR A 632 24.33 -3.15 16.95
N TYR A 633 23.59 -3.67 17.94
CA TYR A 633 23.36 -3.03 19.24
C TYR A 633 23.74 -3.97 20.41
N PRO A 634 25.03 -4.07 20.77
CA PRO A 634 25.47 -5.04 21.78
C PRO A 634 25.05 -4.63 23.20
N GLY A 635 24.40 -5.57 23.92
CA GLY A 635 24.25 -5.58 25.39
C GLY A 635 22.93 -5.03 25.94
N PHE A 636 22.60 -5.43 27.18
CA PHE A 636 21.43 -4.95 27.95
C PHE A 636 21.58 -3.50 28.45
N GLU A 637 22.75 -2.88 28.27
CA GLU A 637 23.06 -1.52 28.72
C GLU A 637 22.65 -0.43 27.69
N ASN A 638 21.98 -0.81 26.61
CA ASN A 638 21.68 0.01 25.42
C ASN A 638 21.32 1.49 25.69
N LEU A 639 22.32 2.37 25.62
CA LEU A 639 22.19 3.83 25.65
C LEU A 639 21.72 4.44 24.30
N ASN A 640 21.48 3.62 23.28
CA ASN A 640 21.11 4.07 21.95
C ASN A 640 19.59 4.28 21.81
N GLU A 641 19.21 5.24 20.96
CA GLU A 641 17.82 5.44 20.57
C GLU A 641 17.30 4.21 19.79
N PRO A 642 16.04 3.80 20.00
CA PRO A 642 15.45 2.67 19.29
C PRO A 642 15.27 2.99 17.80
N PRO A 643 15.41 2.00 16.90
CA PRO A 643 15.31 2.16 15.47
C PRO A 643 13.90 2.61 15.14
N GLN A 644 13.81 3.84 14.65
CA GLN A 644 12.59 4.38 14.11
C GLN A 644 12.34 3.76 12.74
N TYR A 645 11.08 3.46 12.42
CA TYR A 645 10.68 2.89 11.13
C TYR A 645 11.23 1.47 10.85
N ALA A 646 11.39 0.66 11.90
CA ALA A 646 11.73 -0.76 11.81
C ALA A 646 10.53 -1.63 12.25
N PRO A 647 9.50 -1.80 11.40
CA PRO A 647 8.32 -2.61 11.72
C PRO A 647 8.65 -4.11 11.70
N GLY A 648 8.07 -4.85 12.64
CA GLY A 648 8.14 -6.31 12.75
C GLY A 648 6.80 -6.88 13.21
N THR A 649 6.61 -8.20 13.08
CA THR A 649 5.31 -8.87 13.26
C THR A 649 4.78 -8.92 14.69
N GLY A 650 5.66 -8.82 15.69
CA GLY A 650 5.29 -9.20 17.06
C GLY A 650 4.80 -10.66 17.10
N MET A 651 3.67 -10.89 17.76
CA MET A 651 3.06 -12.20 17.99
C MET A 651 1.79 -12.44 17.19
N ARG A 652 1.26 -11.41 16.53
CA ARG A 652 0.17 -11.55 15.56
C ARG A 652 0.28 -10.52 14.45
N VAL A 653 0.08 -10.99 13.22
CA VAL A 653 -0.17 -10.12 12.07
C VAL A 653 -1.68 -9.95 11.90
N THR A 654 -2.16 -8.71 12.02
CA THR A 654 -3.58 -8.38 11.76
C THR A 654 -3.74 -7.96 10.31
N VAL A 655 -4.68 -8.57 9.60
CA VAL A 655 -5.02 -8.20 8.22
C VAL A 655 -6.51 -7.91 8.14
N GLY A 656 -6.87 -6.76 7.55
CA GLY A 656 -8.26 -6.33 7.40
C GLY A 656 -8.35 -4.94 6.81
N ASP A 657 -9.56 -4.51 6.45
CA ASP A 657 -9.79 -3.16 5.93
C ASP A 657 -9.77 -2.13 7.07
N ALA A 658 -8.60 -1.54 7.32
CA ALA A 658 -8.40 -0.63 8.43
C ALA A 658 -8.93 0.79 8.12
N ASN A 659 -9.17 1.11 6.84
CA ASN A 659 -9.54 2.45 6.41
C ASN A 659 -10.90 2.57 5.71
N GLY A 660 -11.61 1.44 5.53
CA GLY A 660 -12.96 1.37 4.96
C GLY A 660 -13.00 1.46 3.43
N ASP A 661 -11.90 1.15 2.72
CA ASP A 661 -11.85 1.20 1.26
C ASP A 661 -12.02 -0.15 0.56
N GLY A 662 -12.33 -1.19 1.33
CA GLY A 662 -12.59 -2.55 0.86
C GLY A 662 -11.33 -3.35 0.49
N LYS A 663 -10.14 -2.89 0.88
CA LYS A 663 -8.88 -3.59 0.61
C LYS A 663 -8.25 -4.11 1.89
N ALA A 664 -7.52 -5.22 1.80
CA ALA A 664 -6.76 -5.75 2.91
C ALA A 664 -5.57 -4.85 3.24
N ASP A 665 -5.59 -4.24 4.43
CA ASP A 665 -4.46 -3.56 5.05
C ASP A 665 -3.75 -4.51 6.03
N VAL A 666 -2.44 -4.30 6.26
CA VAL A 666 -1.66 -5.09 7.23
C VAL A 666 -1.32 -4.22 8.44
N VAL A 667 -1.73 -4.63 9.64
CA VAL A 667 -1.45 -3.93 10.89
C VAL A 667 -0.61 -4.84 11.78
N VAL A 668 0.51 -4.29 12.26
CA VAL A 668 1.47 -5.02 13.10
C VAL A 668 1.87 -4.18 14.29
N ALA A 669 2.01 -4.86 15.43
CA ALA A 669 2.51 -4.28 16.66
C ALA A 669 3.65 -5.13 17.18
N GLY A 670 4.64 -4.50 17.79
CA GLY A 670 5.75 -5.20 18.42
C GLY A 670 6.68 -4.25 19.12
N ARG A 671 7.84 -4.76 19.56
CA ARG A 671 8.90 -3.95 20.15
C ARG A 671 9.34 -2.78 19.24
N GLY A 672 9.21 -2.93 17.90
CA GLY A 672 9.50 -1.88 16.92
C GLY A 672 8.46 -0.76 16.82
N GLY A 673 7.31 -0.86 17.49
CA GLY A 673 6.18 0.08 17.43
C GLY A 673 4.92 -0.52 16.79
N LEU A 674 3.89 0.32 16.66
CA LEU A 674 2.62 0.04 15.99
C LEU A 674 2.60 0.68 14.60
N TYR A 675 2.37 -0.12 13.56
CA TYR A 675 2.32 0.32 12.16
C TYR A 675 1.10 -0.24 11.45
N ALA A 676 0.51 0.57 10.57
CA ALA A 676 -0.46 0.12 9.58
C ALA A 676 0.12 0.30 8.18
N PHE A 677 0.02 -0.73 7.35
CA PHE A 677 0.42 -0.73 5.95
C PHE A 677 -0.85 -0.66 5.11
N ILE A 678 -1.18 0.55 4.68
CA ILE A 678 -2.41 0.84 3.97
C ILE A 678 -2.29 0.48 2.50
N ASN A 679 -3.16 -0.41 2.03
CA ASN A 679 -3.22 -0.87 0.67
C ASN A 679 -3.83 0.20 -0.24
N ARG A 680 -3.02 0.78 -1.11
CA ARG A 680 -3.44 1.80 -2.08
C ARG A 680 -3.89 1.21 -3.41
N GLY A 681 -4.11 -0.10 -3.47
CA GLY A 681 -4.38 -0.86 -4.68
C GLY A 681 -3.11 -1.44 -5.28
N MET A 682 -3.22 -1.99 -6.49
CA MET A 682 -2.09 -2.61 -7.17
C MET A 682 -1.13 -1.56 -7.73
N THR A 683 0.14 -1.94 -7.90
CA THR A 683 1.09 -1.20 -8.72
C THR A 683 0.41 -0.96 -10.05
N PRO A 684 0.58 0.23 -10.65
CA PRO A 684 -0.13 0.55 -11.87
C PRO A 684 0.08 -0.54 -12.91
N LYS A 685 -0.97 -1.31 -13.21
CA LYS A 685 -1.12 -1.92 -14.53
C LYS A 685 -1.06 -0.74 -15.51
N THR A 686 -0.33 -0.89 -16.62
CA THR A 686 -0.51 0.02 -17.76
C THR A 686 -2.02 0.14 -18.00
N LYS A 687 -2.61 1.31 -17.70
CA LYS A 687 -4.07 1.52 -17.70
C LYS A 687 -4.69 1.49 -19.09
N SER A 688 -3.87 1.42 -20.14
CA SER A 688 -4.35 1.16 -21.49
C SER A 688 -4.38 -0.34 -21.75
N GLU A 689 -5.49 -0.85 -22.30
CA GLU A 689 -5.59 -2.17 -22.93
C GLU A 689 -4.69 -2.32 -24.18
N ASN A 690 -3.77 -1.40 -24.44
CA ASN A 690 -2.82 -1.45 -25.53
C ASN A 690 -1.36 -1.34 -25.07
N PRO A 691 -0.73 -2.46 -24.68
CA PRO A 691 0.68 -2.63 -24.93
C PRO A 691 0.85 -3.75 -25.96
N LYS A 692 0.54 -3.47 -27.24
CA LYS A 692 1.35 -4.07 -28.30
C LYS A 692 2.62 -3.25 -28.41
N VAL A 693 3.55 -3.51 -27.51
CA VAL A 693 4.93 -3.03 -27.63
C VAL A 693 5.72 -4.17 -28.25
N PRO A 694 6.14 -4.08 -29.53
CA PRO A 694 7.24 -4.90 -30.00
C PRO A 694 8.48 -4.55 -29.18
N LEU A 695 9.23 -5.58 -28.75
CA LEU A 695 10.52 -5.37 -28.11
C LEU A 695 11.43 -4.58 -29.06
N ILE A 696 12.03 -3.50 -28.55
CA ILE A 696 13.02 -2.70 -29.30
C ILE A 696 14.19 -3.62 -29.64
N GLY A 697 14.32 -4.00 -30.91
CA GLY A 697 15.46 -4.76 -31.44
C GLY A 697 15.15 -6.10 -32.14
N GLU A 698 13.89 -6.52 -32.27
CA GLU A 698 13.59 -7.68 -33.11
C GLU A 698 13.82 -7.36 -34.60
N LYS A 699 14.74 -8.10 -35.23
CA LYS A 699 14.88 -8.15 -36.69
C LYS A 699 13.54 -8.60 -37.28
N LEU A 700 12.98 -7.81 -38.19
CA LEU A 700 11.92 -8.29 -39.08
C LEU A 700 12.43 -9.55 -39.81
N PRO A 701 11.64 -10.64 -39.88
CA PRO A 701 11.97 -11.76 -40.75
C PRO A 701 12.01 -11.25 -42.20
N ASP A 702 13.03 -11.66 -42.93
CA ASP A 702 13.23 -11.29 -44.34
C ASP A 702 11.96 -11.60 -45.14
N GLN A 703 11.32 -10.56 -45.67
CA GLN A 703 10.25 -10.74 -46.67
C GLN A 703 10.91 -10.96 -48.03
N LYS A 704 10.62 -12.12 -48.61
CA LYS A 704 11.11 -12.59 -49.93
C LYS A 704 10.77 -11.66 -51.08
#